data_AF-A0A968V4Y7-F1
#
_entry.id   AF-A0A968V4Y7-F1
#
_cell.length_a   1.000
_cell.length_b   1.000
_cell.length_c   1.000
_cell.angle_alpha   90.00
_cell.angle_beta   90.00
_cell.angle_gamma   90.00
#
_symmetry.space_group_name_H-M   'P 1'
#
loop_
_entity.id
_entity.type
_entity.pdbx_description
1 polymer ?
#
loop_
_entity_poly.entity_id
_entity_poly.type
_entity_poly.pdbx_seq_one_letter_code
_entity_poly.pdbx_strand_id
1 'polypeptide(L)'
;MLIKWIKKDFKLDIFYEDPGIDTTKTASDPGRGRKRFLPSSNLQGVPLIRVFNLDELNVQGDPGRDGVFDFVPELTIYPRTGRIMFPVLEPFGSHLSRQITEQTEKDIYVYPQLYDSTVIQAREIAEKNRFSIRGEYRTSISSEISLGAFNIPPGSVTVKAGGTILRENVDYQIDYNIGRVKILNDAYLSSGIPITVSFEDNTLFGFQTKTLLGLRADYKFSENFNIGATFLKLFERPFTPKVNIGDDPINNNIYGFDINYSGDAPWLTRMVDKIPFIDTKAPSSVTLAAEAAVLKPGHSRAINENMGEDQGGVVYLDDFEGSTSSIDLRQPTNAWVLASVPQDDPNNLNPLFPEADLINDIRYGANRALLNWFRIDPQFTSRQSPNFTNETSPYTSLVAQTEIFPNRQVTPDQFNNILPFDLVFYPDERGPYNFDQPQGYPGISAGLDNNGKLNAPETRWGGIMRSLTINNFEQSNVEFIEFWLLSPFLEAGPTSIENRQGNLYIDLGNISEDILRDSRRFFENGLPGPNNPDRRTENSIWAKVPLAQQVINAFDADPVAREQQDVGLDGFDNEGEREHFKTWLDNVQASITNDEIRTRIQNDPANDDFVGFLDPSFEADENLQVRYRNFNNTQGNSQPSTGQFLNSSTNIPDAEDIDNDYTLNETESYFRYTIPIQADGTDGSMKRDVTNSSNINIKQFITDERRVENGRIWYRFSIPLNDPNIRTSVGGIQDLRSVRFIRMFLKDFKEPVTLRFGQFELVRNQWRVYRQDLSKDVVSDQNTTIDINAVNIEENSSRCPFNYILPPGIAREPSIGALPRFKTSKPYPFKSKTW
;
A
#
# COMPACT_ATOMS: atom_id res chain seq x y z
N MET A 1 -30.59 5.08 2.65
CA MET A 1 -31.44 6.18 2.12
C MET A 1 -30.92 6.50 0.73
N LEU A 2 -31.68 6.20 -0.34
CA LEU A 2 -31.23 6.47 -1.71
C LEU A 2 -31.34 7.98 -1.97
N ILE A 3 -30.20 8.66 -2.13
CA ILE A 3 -30.14 10.08 -2.48
C ILE A 3 -30.63 10.22 -3.93
N LYS A 4 -31.81 10.80 -4.13
CA LYS A 4 -32.35 11.12 -5.46
C LYS A 4 -32.17 12.61 -5.71
N TRP A 5 -31.40 12.95 -6.74
CA TRP A 5 -31.09 14.33 -7.10
C TRP A 5 -32.25 14.91 -7.94
N ILE A 6 -32.75 16.09 -7.58
CA ILE A 6 -33.96 16.71 -8.17
C ILE A 6 -33.61 18.07 -8.79
N LYS A 7 -34.11 18.33 -10.02
CA LYS A 7 -33.83 19.52 -10.84
C LYS A 7 -33.93 20.87 -10.11
N LYS A 8 -34.93 21.06 -9.23
CA LYS A 8 -35.21 22.37 -8.62
C LYS A 8 -34.16 22.83 -7.59
N ASP A 9 -33.41 21.89 -7.04
CA ASP A 9 -32.52 22.12 -5.90
C ASP A 9 -31.05 21.80 -6.21
N PHE A 10 -30.70 21.65 -7.49
CA PHE A 10 -29.33 21.39 -7.94
C PHE A 10 -28.75 22.63 -8.63
N LYS A 11 -27.60 23.10 -8.15
CA LYS A 11 -26.81 24.14 -8.80
C LYS A 11 -25.43 23.58 -9.09
N LEU A 12 -24.89 23.89 -10.26
CA LEU A 12 -23.53 23.52 -10.63
C LEU A 12 -22.90 24.65 -11.42
N ASP A 13 -21.62 24.88 -11.17
CA ASP A 13 -20.81 25.80 -11.95
C ASP A 13 -19.37 25.28 -12.08
N ILE A 14 -18.68 25.74 -13.11
CA ILE A 14 -17.30 25.37 -13.42
C ILE A 14 -16.44 26.60 -13.28
N PHE A 15 -15.31 26.44 -12.59
CA PHE A 15 -14.37 27.50 -12.30
C PHE A 15 -12.98 27.16 -12.81
N TYR A 16 -12.24 28.18 -13.24
CA TYR A 16 -10.83 28.11 -13.50
C TYR A 16 -10.05 28.82 -12.38
N GLU A 17 -9.00 28.17 -11.88
CA GLU A 17 -8.10 28.67 -10.84
C GLU A 17 -6.93 29.44 -11.46
N ASP A 18 -7.12 30.76 -11.58
CA ASP A 18 -6.14 31.66 -12.17
C ASP A 18 -4.90 31.82 -11.25
N PRO A 19 -3.67 31.47 -11.72
CA PRO A 19 -2.45 31.65 -10.94
C PRO A 19 -2.08 33.13 -10.70
N GLY A 20 -2.65 34.07 -11.44
CA GLY A 20 -2.30 35.49 -11.35
C GLY A 20 -0.90 35.82 -11.88
N ILE A 21 -0.30 34.95 -12.70
CA ILE A 21 1.00 35.20 -13.35
C ILE A 21 0.74 36.01 -14.62
N ASP A 22 0.44 37.29 -14.44
CA ASP A 22 0.61 38.30 -15.49
C ASP A 22 1.94 39.02 -15.20
N THR A 23 2.98 38.71 -15.97
CA THR A 23 4.31 39.33 -15.86
C THR A 23 4.32 40.81 -16.28
N THR A 24 3.18 41.35 -16.72
CA THR A 24 3.06 42.72 -17.22
C THR A 24 2.22 43.65 -16.35
N LYS A 25 1.65 43.18 -15.23
CA LYS A 25 0.80 44.02 -14.37
C LYS A 25 1.30 44.14 -12.94
N THR A 26 1.36 45.40 -12.50
CA THR A 26 1.62 45.83 -11.12
C THR A 26 0.65 45.17 -10.14
N ALA A 27 1.16 44.86 -8.94
CA ALA A 27 0.63 44.01 -7.88
C ALA A 27 -0.74 44.37 -7.25
N SER A 28 -1.70 44.93 -7.99
CA SER A 28 -2.96 45.47 -7.43
C SER A 28 -4.25 45.00 -8.12
N ASP A 29 -4.27 43.86 -8.82
CA ASP A 29 -5.54 43.24 -9.23
C ASP A 29 -6.10 42.36 -8.08
N PRO A 30 -7.26 42.69 -7.48
CA PRO A 30 -7.86 41.92 -6.39
C PRO A 30 -8.39 40.54 -6.83
N GLY A 31 -8.35 40.23 -8.12
CA GLY A 31 -8.94 39.02 -8.73
C GLY A 31 -8.13 37.72 -8.65
N ARG A 32 -7.29 37.53 -7.61
CA ARG A 32 -6.60 36.25 -7.35
C ARG A 32 -7.60 35.24 -6.80
N GLY A 33 -8.26 34.48 -7.68
CA GLY A 33 -9.29 33.53 -7.26
C GLY A 33 -9.95 32.74 -8.40
N ARG A 34 -10.92 31.91 -8.02
CA ARG A 34 -11.71 31.07 -8.93
C ARG A 34 -12.60 31.92 -9.83
N LYS A 35 -12.39 31.84 -11.15
CA LYS A 35 -13.15 32.59 -12.16
C LYS A 35 -14.10 31.66 -12.90
N ARG A 36 -15.31 32.12 -13.23
CA ARG A 36 -16.30 31.36 -14.02
C ARG A 36 -16.04 31.37 -15.53
N PHE A 37 -14.92 31.95 -15.96
CA PHE A 37 -14.53 32.10 -17.37
C PHE A 37 -13.01 32.00 -17.48
N LEU A 38 -12.48 31.81 -18.68
CA LEU A 38 -11.03 31.82 -18.92
C LEU A 38 -10.51 33.26 -19.05
N PRO A 39 -9.63 33.73 -18.15
CA PRO A 39 -9.02 35.06 -18.28
C PRO A 39 -8.12 35.13 -19.53
N SER A 40 -7.80 36.33 -20.01
CA SER A 40 -6.80 36.51 -21.09
C SER A 40 -6.99 35.57 -22.30
N SER A 41 -8.25 35.37 -22.72
CA SER A 41 -8.60 34.58 -23.91
C SER A 41 -9.77 35.22 -24.66
N ASN A 42 -10.02 34.76 -25.88
CA ASN A 42 -11.22 35.14 -26.64
C ASN A 42 -12.55 34.71 -25.98
N LEU A 43 -12.51 33.88 -24.93
CA LEU A 43 -13.66 33.43 -24.14
C LEU A 43 -13.85 34.23 -22.84
N GLN A 44 -13.14 35.35 -22.68
CA GLN A 44 -13.28 36.21 -21.51
C GLN A 44 -14.73 36.70 -21.34
N GLY A 45 -15.30 36.52 -20.13
CA GLY A 45 -16.68 36.89 -19.82
C GLY A 45 -17.75 35.88 -20.23
N VAL A 46 -17.37 34.76 -20.87
CA VAL A 46 -18.27 33.65 -21.18
C VAL A 46 -18.21 32.61 -20.05
N PRO A 47 -19.33 32.27 -19.38
CA PRO A 47 -19.36 31.23 -18.35
C PRO A 47 -18.84 29.88 -18.87
N LEU A 48 -18.03 29.17 -18.08
CA LEU A 48 -17.43 27.90 -18.47
C LEU A 48 -18.47 26.80 -18.72
N ILE A 49 -19.57 26.81 -17.97
CA ILE A 49 -20.71 25.90 -18.25
C ILE A 49 -21.21 26.05 -19.69
N ARG A 50 -21.21 27.27 -20.24
CA ARG A 50 -21.60 27.53 -21.64
C ARG A 50 -20.50 27.12 -22.62
N VAL A 51 -19.23 27.37 -22.29
CA VAL A 51 -18.08 26.90 -23.09
C VAL A 51 -18.14 25.39 -23.29
N PHE A 52 -18.55 24.64 -22.26
CA PHE A 52 -18.63 23.18 -22.26
C PHE A 52 -20.02 22.61 -22.64
N ASN A 53 -20.91 23.43 -23.22
CA ASN A 53 -22.25 23.03 -23.66
C ASN A 53 -23.16 22.46 -22.55
N LEU A 54 -22.99 22.94 -21.32
CA LEU A 54 -23.82 22.59 -20.15
C LEU A 54 -24.90 23.63 -19.83
N ASP A 55 -25.03 24.67 -20.66
CA ASP A 55 -26.01 25.76 -20.56
C ASP A 55 -26.42 26.14 -21.99
N GLU A 56 -27.37 25.38 -22.52
CA GLU A 56 -28.00 25.56 -23.83
C GLU A 56 -29.53 25.70 -23.73
N LEU A 57 -30.12 25.36 -22.58
CA LEU A 57 -31.56 25.42 -22.34
C LEU A 57 -31.90 26.51 -21.31
N ASN A 58 -33.14 26.98 -21.38
CA ASN A 58 -33.67 27.88 -20.35
C ASN A 58 -34.33 27.08 -19.22
N VAL A 59 -34.83 27.78 -18.20
CA VAL A 59 -35.59 27.21 -17.08
C VAL A 59 -36.71 26.23 -17.52
N GLN A 60 -37.38 26.50 -18.65
CA GLN A 60 -38.46 25.68 -19.21
C GLN A 60 -37.96 24.44 -19.97
N GLY A 61 -36.66 24.38 -20.29
CA GLY A 61 -36.07 23.31 -21.09
C GLY A 61 -36.10 23.57 -22.60
N ASP A 62 -36.46 24.78 -23.03
CA ASP A 62 -36.43 25.19 -24.44
C ASP A 62 -35.02 25.74 -24.80
N PRO A 63 -34.61 25.70 -26.07
CA PRO A 63 -33.32 26.26 -26.50
C PRO A 63 -33.20 27.74 -26.14
N GLY A 64 -32.18 28.08 -25.33
CA GLY A 64 -31.93 29.45 -24.90
C GLY A 64 -31.12 29.50 -23.60
N ARG A 65 -29.88 29.99 -23.68
CA ARG A 65 -28.92 30.00 -22.57
C ARG A 65 -29.35 30.96 -21.47
N ASP A 66 -29.37 30.50 -20.21
CA ASP A 66 -29.80 31.30 -19.06
C ASP A 66 -28.73 31.45 -17.96
N GLY A 67 -27.54 30.89 -18.18
CA GLY A 67 -26.42 30.99 -17.23
C GLY A 67 -26.51 30.00 -16.08
N VAL A 68 -27.40 29.01 -16.16
CA VAL A 68 -27.56 27.94 -15.18
C VAL A 68 -27.24 26.60 -15.84
N PHE A 69 -26.71 25.66 -15.06
CA PHE A 69 -26.49 24.30 -15.54
C PHE A 69 -27.79 23.62 -15.96
N ASP A 70 -27.80 23.08 -17.17
CA ASP A 70 -28.89 22.29 -17.72
C ASP A 70 -29.01 20.95 -17.00
N PHE A 71 -29.99 20.80 -16.12
CA PHE A 71 -30.32 19.52 -15.51
C PHE A 71 -31.18 18.68 -16.46
N VAL A 72 -30.54 17.88 -17.31
CA VAL A 72 -31.19 16.93 -18.22
C VAL A 72 -30.80 15.51 -17.81
N PRO A 73 -31.73 14.74 -17.20
CA PRO A 73 -31.46 13.37 -16.81
C PRO A 73 -30.89 12.54 -17.96
N GLU A 74 -29.87 11.74 -17.66
CA GLU A 74 -29.21 10.81 -18.59
C GLU A 74 -28.43 11.48 -19.75
N LEU A 75 -28.45 12.82 -19.85
CA LEU A 75 -27.66 13.57 -20.82
C LEU A 75 -26.55 14.38 -20.15
N THR A 76 -26.90 15.25 -19.21
CA THR A 76 -25.94 16.11 -18.49
C THR A 76 -25.73 15.65 -17.04
N ILE A 77 -26.63 14.84 -16.49
CA ILE A 77 -26.51 14.28 -15.14
C ILE A 77 -27.17 12.91 -15.03
N TYR A 78 -26.56 11.99 -14.28
CA TYR A 78 -27.17 10.74 -13.87
C TYR A 78 -27.73 10.86 -12.44
N PRO A 79 -29.05 11.07 -12.24
CA PRO A 79 -29.61 11.51 -10.96
C PRO A 79 -29.57 10.47 -9.83
N ARG A 80 -29.24 9.21 -10.13
CA ARG A 80 -29.11 8.16 -9.09
C ARG A 80 -27.75 8.19 -8.40
N THR A 81 -26.70 8.59 -9.09
CA THR A 81 -25.33 8.58 -8.57
C THR A 81 -24.71 9.97 -8.51
N GLY A 82 -25.39 11.01 -9.00
CA GLY A 82 -24.85 12.37 -9.07
C GLY A 82 -23.71 12.54 -10.07
N ARG A 83 -23.54 11.62 -11.03
CA ARG A 83 -22.50 11.74 -12.06
C ARG A 83 -22.87 12.84 -13.05
N ILE A 84 -22.02 13.85 -13.17
CA ILE A 84 -22.16 14.93 -14.15
C ILE A 84 -21.55 14.45 -15.46
N MET A 85 -22.24 14.68 -16.57
CA MET A 85 -21.84 14.25 -17.90
C MET A 85 -21.73 15.47 -18.80
N PHE A 86 -20.57 15.61 -19.45
CA PHE A 86 -20.36 16.64 -20.45
C PHE A 86 -20.89 16.11 -21.79
N PRO A 87 -21.71 16.88 -22.54
CA PRO A 87 -22.24 16.45 -23.83
C PRO A 87 -21.18 16.54 -24.96
N VAL A 88 -19.90 16.45 -24.60
CA VAL A 88 -18.72 16.47 -25.47
C VAL A 88 -17.69 15.48 -24.93
N LEU A 89 -16.91 14.85 -25.83
CA LEU A 89 -15.99 13.77 -25.47
C LEU A 89 -14.80 14.26 -24.61
N GLU A 90 -14.17 15.36 -25.02
CA GLU A 90 -12.98 15.92 -24.37
C GLU A 90 -13.18 17.41 -24.05
N PRO A 91 -14.03 17.75 -23.05
CA PRO A 91 -14.36 19.14 -22.74
C PRO A 91 -13.14 20.03 -22.51
N PHE A 92 -12.16 19.57 -21.72
CA PHE A 92 -10.95 20.34 -21.40
C PHE A 92 -9.80 20.14 -22.42
N GLY A 93 -9.97 19.24 -23.38
CA GLY A 93 -8.98 18.86 -24.38
C GLY A 93 -9.35 19.43 -25.75
N SER A 94 -9.61 18.56 -26.73
CA SER A 94 -9.85 18.98 -28.12
C SER A 94 -11.05 19.93 -28.28
N HIS A 95 -12.08 19.85 -27.42
CA HIS A 95 -13.23 20.76 -27.47
C HIS A 95 -12.82 22.20 -27.14
N LEU A 96 -12.14 22.40 -26.01
CA LEU A 96 -11.65 23.72 -25.63
C LEU A 96 -10.63 24.28 -26.63
N SER A 97 -9.75 23.42 -27.16
CA SER A 97 -8.75 23.78 -28.18
C SER A 97 -9.37 24.35 -29.47
N ARG A 98 -10.57 23.88 -29.85
CA ARG A 98 -11.31 24.40 -31.01
C ARG A 98 -11.96 25.76 -30.76
N GLN A 99 -12.23 26.11 -29.51
CA GLN A 99 -12.88 27.36 -29.14
C GLN A 99 -11.90 28.51 -28.90
N ILE A 100 -10.66 28.20 -28.50
CA ILE A 100 -9.60 29.18 -28.33
C ILE A 100 -8.93 29.46 -29.69
N THR A 101 -8.68 30.72 -30.01
CA THR A 101 -8.07 31.12 -31.30
C THR A 101 -6.54 31.12 -31.24
N GLU A 102 -5.96 31.75 -30.22
CA GLU A 102 -4.52 31.95 -30.11
C GLU A 102 -3.79 30.73 -29.54
N GLN A 103 -2.64 30.36 -30.13
CA GLN A 103 -1.89 29.18 -29.67
C GLN A 103 -1.30 29.36 -28.27
N THR A 104 -0.84 30.57 -27.93
CA THR A 104 -0.30 30.89 -26.62
C THR A 104 -1.33 30.72 -25.49
N GLU A 105 -2.59 30.99 -25.76
CA GLU A 105 -3.70 30.77 -24.83
C GLU A 105 -4.04 29.28 -24.71
N LYS A 106 -3.97 28.53 -25.82
CA LYS A 106 -4.18 27.08 -25.81
C LYS A 106 -3.17 26.37 -24.93
N ASP A 107 -1.91 26.78 -25.00
CA ASP A 107 -0.84 26.17 -24.21
C ASP A 107 -1.07 26.33 -22.69
N ILE A 108 -1.77 27.40 -22.28
CA ILE A 108 -2.14 27.68 -20.89
C ILE A 108 -3.37 26.87 -20.46
N TYR A 109 -4.45 26.87 -21.26
CA TYR A 109 -5.77 26.38 -20.81
C TYR A 109 -6.13 24.97 -21.26
N VAL A 110 -5.62 24.51 -22.40
CA VAL A 110 -6.03 23.22 -22.98
C VAL A 110 -5.27 22.09 -22.31
N TYR A 111 -5.99 21.12 -21.78
CA TYR A 111 -5.48 20.00 -20.99
C TYR A 111 -5.74 18.65 -21.69
N PRO A 112 -5.03 18.36 -22.80
CA PRO A 112 -5.19 17.09 -23.53
C PRO A 112 -4.72 15.88 -22.72
N GLN A 113 -3.75 16.06 -21.82
CA GLN A 113 -3.20 14.98 -20.99
C GLN A 113 -4.23 14.32 -20.07
N LEU A 114 -5.33 15.00 -19.77
CA LEU A 114 -6.46 14.39 -19.07
C LEU A 114 -7.10 13.23 -19.84
N TYR A 115 -6.91 13.15 -21.16
CA TYR A 115 -7.56 12.20 -22.06
C TYR A 115 -6.59 11.24 -22.76
N ASP A 116 -5.37 11.70 -23.07
CA ASP A 116 -4.36 10.89 -23.78
C ASP A 116 -3.29 10.26 -22.86
N SER A 117 -3.24 10.67 -21.58
CA SER A 117 -2.28 10.22 -20.59
C SER A 117 -2.97 9.54 -19.41
N THR A 118 -2.19 8.87 -18.54
CA THR A 118 -2.77 8.30 -17.31
C THR A 118 -3.20 9.42 -16.36
N VAL A 119 -4.17 9.13 -15.48
CA VAL A 119 -4.62 10.09 -14.46
C VAL A 119 -3.45 10.61 -13.60
N ILE A 120 -2.44 9.77 -13.38
CA ILE A 120 -1.24 10.12 -12.63
C ILE A 120 -0.38 11.12 -13.40
N GLN A 121 0.02 10.80 -14.63
CA GLN A 121 0.82 11.69 -15.46
C GLN A 121 0.10 13.01 -15.73
N ALA A 122 -1.21 12.96 -15.96
CA ALA A 122 -2.01 14.16 -16.11
C ALA A 122 -1.89 15.05 -14.86
N ARG A 123 -2.02 14.48 -13.65
CA ARG A 123 -1.96 15.23 -12.38
C ARG A 123 -0.61 15.90 -12.12
N GLU A 124 0.48 15.33 -12.64
CA GLU A 124 1.81 15.95 -12.55
C GLU A 124 1.86 17.30 -13.26
N ILE A 125 1.04 17.50 -14.29
CA ILE A 125 0.90 18.76 -15.04
C ILE A 125 -0.04 19.72 -14.28
N ALA A 126 0.41 20.14 -13.09
CA ALA A 126 -0.36 20.97 -12.16
C ALA A 126 -0.73 22.34 -12.77
N GLU A 127 0.06 22.85 -13.71
CA GLU A 127 -0.20 24.10 -14.40
C GLU A 127 -1.48 24.06 -15.25
N LYS A 128 -1.92 22.88 -15.70
CA LYS A 128 -3.17 22.68 -16.46
C LYS A 128 -4.32 22.15 -15.61
N ASN A 129 -4.02 21.47 -14.52
CA ASN A 129 -5.01 20.94 -13.58
C ASN A 129 -5.61 22.05 -12.68
N ARG A 130 -6.31 23.01 -13.30
CA ARG A 130 -6.85 24.23 -12.66
C ARG A 130 -8.35 24.40 -12.79
N PHE A 131 -9.04 23.42 -13.36
CA PHE A 131 -10.50 23.42 -13.45
C PHE A 131 -11.11 22.81 -12.18
N SER A 132 -12.02 23.54 -11.53
CA SER A 132 -12.78 23.03 -10.39
C SER A 132 -14.28 23.10 -10.67
N ILE A 133 -14.96 21.98 -10.45
CA ILE A 133 -16.42 21.88 -10.57
C ILE A 133 -17.00 21.97 -9.17
N ARG A 134 -17.96 22.87 -8.95
CA ARG A 134 -18.65 23.00 -7.68
C ARG A 134 -20.14 22.89 -7.91
N GLY A 135 -20.81 22.15 -7.02
CA GLY A 135 -22.26 22.07 -7.03
C GLY A 135 -22.84 22.05 -5.63
N GLU A 136 -24.08 22.50 -5.54
CA GLU A 136 -24.91 22.45 -4.35
C GLU A 136 -26.14 21.60 -4.66
N TYR A 137 -26.54 20.77 -3.72
CA TYR A 137 -27.75 19.96 -3.84
C TYR A 137 -28.48 19.87 -2.51
N ARG A 138 -29.78 19.64 -2.60
CA ARG A 138 -30.63 19.35 -1.44
C ARG A 138 -31.08 17.90 -1.51
N THR A 139 -31.06 17.22 -0.36
CA THR A 139 -31.77 15.95 -0.20
C THR A 139 -33.28 16.17 -0.38
N SER A 140 -34.00 15.16 -0.87
CA SER A 140 -35.45 15.24 -1.10
C SER A 140 -36.17 15.87 0.09
N ILE A 141 -36.98 16.90 -0.16
CA ILE A 141 -37.66 17.71 0.86
C ILE A 141 -38.51 16.80 1.77
N SER A 142 -37.94 16.37 2.90
CA SER A 142 -38.70 16.02 4.08
C SER A 142 -38.70 17.23 5.00
N SER A 143 -39.78 17.43 5.76
CA SER A 143 -39.80 18.32 6.92
C SER A 143 -38.73 17.96 7.97
N GLU A 144 -38.01 16.86 7.77
CA GLU A 144 -37.00 16.30 8.65
C GLU A 144 -35.60 16.57 8.10
N ILE A 145 -34.76 17.15 8.95
CA ILE A 145 -33.33 17.36 8.77
C ILE A 145 -32.62 16.31 9.63
N SER A 146 -31.81 15.44 9.02
CA SER A 146 -30.95 14.53 9.79
C SER A 146 -29.69 15.27 10.21
N LEU A 147 -29.35 15.16 11.49
CA LEU A 147 -28.16 15.77 12.09
C LEU A 147 -26.91 14.90 11.95
N GLY A 148 -27.06 13.63 11.55
CA GLY A 148 -25.94 12.71 11.36
C GLY A 148 -25.27 12.22 12.65
N ALA A 149 -25.75 12.65 13.82
CA ALA A 149 -25.31 12.20 15.14
C ALA A 149 -26.42 11.41 15.86
N PHE A 150 -26.03 10.52 16.76
CA PHE A 150 -26.94 9.73 17.59
C PHE A 150 -26.80 10.13 19.05
N ASN A 151 -27.88 10.00 19.83
CA ASN A 151 -27.91 10.32 21.26
C ASN A 151 -27.43 11.75 21.59
N ILE A 152 -27.99 12.72 20.88
CA ILE A 152 -27.66 14.14 21.05
C ILE A 152 -28.15 14.60 22.44
N PRO A 153 -27.33 15.30 23.23
CA PRO A 153 -27.75 15.82 24.53
C PRO A 153 -28.99 16.73 24.41
N PRO A 154 -30.08 16.47 25.18
CA PRO A 154 -31.25 17.35 25.20
C PRO A 154 -30.89 18.79 25.54
N GLY A 155 -31.43 19.76 24.78
CA GLY A 155 -31.16 21.19 24.98
C GLY A 155 -29.87 21.74 24.35
N SER A 156 -29.04 20.88 23.73
CA SER A 156 -27.85 21.34 22.98
C SER A 156 -28.16 21.88 21.58
N VAL A 157 -29.34 21.58 21.05
CA VAL A 157 -29.72 21.88 19.67
C VAL A 157 -30.34 23.27 19.57
N THR A 158 -29.72 24.13 18.77
CA THR A 158 -30.24 25.44 18.38
C THR A 158 -30.55 25.45 16.89
N VAL A 159 -31.81 25.72 16.53
CA VAL A 159 -32.24 25.85 15.13
C VAL A 159 -32.50 27.31 14.80
N LYS A 160 -31.93 27.80 13.70
CA LYS A 160 -32.14 29.16 13.18
C LYS A 160 -32.69 29.10 11.77
N ALA A 161 -33.67 29.93 11.46
CA ALA A 161 -34.09 30.22 10.08
C ALA A 161 -33.60 31.63 9.73
N GLY A 162 -32.57 31.72 8.89
CA GLY A 162 -31.88 32.99 8.64
C GLY A 162 -31.31 33.58 9.93
N GLY A 163 -31.81 34.75 10.35
CA GLY A 163 -31.39 35.42 11.60
C GLY A 163 -32.21 35.07 12.84
N THR A 164 -33.33 34.35 12.71
CA THR A 164 -34.28 34.11 13.80
C THR A 164 -34.05 32.74 14.43
N ILE A 165 -33.90 32.70 15.76
CA ILE A 165 -33.87 31.44 16.53
C ILE A 165 -35.30 30.89 16.61
N LEU A 166 -35.48 29.64 16.18
CA LEU A 166 -36.75 28.95 16.21
C LEU A 166 -37.02 28.36 17.60
N ARG A 167 -38.29 28.14 17.95
CA ARG A 167 -38.69 27.55 19.23
C ARG A 167 -38.95 26.05 19.10
N GLU A 168 -38.30 25.25 19.94
CA GLU A 168 -38.57 23.81 20.04
C GLU A 168 -40.02 23.55 20.49
N ASN A 169 -40.63 22.50 19.94
CA ASN A 169 -42.03 22.09 20.07
C ASN A 169 -43.08 23.08 19.56
N VAL A 170 -42.67 24.21 18.97
CA VAL A 170 -43.56 25.19 18.33
C VAL A 170 -43.22 25.29 16.84
N ASP A 171 -41.98 25.64 16.54
CA ASP A 171 -41.49 25.83 15.18
C ASP A 171 -40.81 24.56 14.62
N TYR A 172 -40.24 23.73 15.49
CA TYR A 172 -39.62 22.44 15.15
C TYR A 172 -39.69 21.44 16.31
N GLN A 173 -39.50 20.15 16.06
CA GLN A 173 -39.39 19.08 17.05
C GLN A 173 -38.08 18.30 16.83
N ILE A 174 -37.47 17.76 17.88
CA ILE A 174 -36.23 16.98 17.77
C ILE A 174 -36.48 15.55 18.27
N ASP A 175 -35.98 14.57 17.54
CA ASP A 175 -35.69 13.24 18.07
C ASP A 175 -34.20 13.16 18.41
N TYR A 176 -33.90 13.22 19.71
CA TYR A 176 -32.54 13.24 20.24
C TYR A 176 -31.82 11.88 20.11
N ASN A 177 -32.55 10.77 20.04
CA ASN A 177 -31.95 9.44 19.97
C ASN A 177 -31.36 9.19 18.58
N ILE A 178 -32.12 9.53 17.54
CA ILE A 178 -31.72 9.32 16.14
C ILE A 178 -31.20 10.58 15.45
N GLY A 179 -31.10 11.70 16.17
CA GLY A 179 -30.60 12.98 15.68
C GLY A 179 -31.37 13.52 14.48
N ARG A 180 -32.69 13.73 14.64
CA ARG A 180 -33.54 14.30 13.58
C ARG A 180 -34.29 15.52 14.06
N VAL A 181 -34.29 16.58 13.25
CA VAL A 181 -35.06 17.81 13.48
C VAL A 181 -36.21 17.88 12.49
N LYS A 182 -37.44 17.86 12.97
CA LYS A 182 -38.64 18.05 12.17
C LYS A 182 -39.13 19.49 12.27
N ILE A 183 -39.08 20.25 11.19
CA ILE A 183 -39.67 21.60 11.12
C ILE A 183 -41.18 21.47 11.08
N LEU A 184 -41.88 22.13 12.02
CA LEU A 184 -43.34 22.09 12.16
C LEU A 184 -44.02 23.24 11.41
N ASN A 185 -43.33 24.37 11.26
CA ASN A 185 -43.88 25.57 10.62
C ASN A 185 -43.52 25.61 9.13
N ASP A 186 -44.51 25.34 8.27
CA ASP A 186 -44.38 25.29 6.81
C ASP A 186 -43.97 26.64 6.19
N ALA A 187 -44.16 27.76 6.88
CA ALA A 187 -43.73 29.07 6.39
C ALA A 187 -42.19 29.14 6.23
N TYR A 188 -41.43 28.47 7.10
CA TYR A 188 -39.97 28.41 6.99
C TYR A 188 -39.50 27.46 5.88
N LEU A 189 -40.26 26.40 5.61
CA LEU A 189 -39.96 25.45 4.54
C LEU A 189 -40.25 26.04 3.15
N SER A 190 -41.35 26.79 3.02
CA SER A 190 -41.81 27.38 1.76
C SER A 190 -41.10 28.69 1.38
N SER A 191 -40.54 29.41 2.35
CA SER A 191 -39.84 30.69 2.13
C SER A 191 -38.42 30.55 1.56
N GLY A 192 -37.88 29.33 1.48
CA GLY A 192 -36.54 29.08 0.93
C GLY A 192 -35.39 29.67 1.77
N ILE A 193 -35.68 30.11 3.00
CA ILE A 193 -34.68 30.65 3.92
C ILE A 193 -33.77 29.51 4.41
N PRO A 194 -32.44 29.69 4.46
CA PRO A 194 -31.54 28.68 4.99
C PRO A 194 -31.83 28.40 6.47
N ILE A 195 -31.98 27.12 6.80
CA ILE A 195 -32.15 26.64 8.17
C ILE A 195 -30.81 26.08 8.65
N THR A 196 -30.22 26.71 9.66
CA THR A 196 -28.97 26.27 10.27
C THR A 196 -29.27 25.59 11.59
N VAL A 197 -28.77 24.37 11.78
CA VAL A 197 -28.86 23.64 13.05
C VAL A 197 -27.46 23.55 13.64
N SER A 198 -27.32 23.98 14.89
CA SER A 198 -26.12 23.79 15.70
C SER A 198 -26.46 22.88 16.86
N PHE A 199 -25.63 21.88 17.16
CA PHE A 199 -25.85 20.93 18.24
C PHE A 199 -24.51 20.45 18.80
N GLU A 200 -24.55 19.90 20.01
CA GLU A 200 -23.40 19.24 20.63
C GLU A 200 -23.41 17.77 20.25
N ASP A 201 -22.29 17.25 19.76
CA ASP A 201 -22.14 15.83 19.44
C ASP A 201 -21.26 15.17 20.52
N ASN A 202 -21.79 14.14 21.17
CA ASN A 202 -21.05 13.34 22.13
C ASN A 202 -20.38 12.16 21.42
N THR A 203 -19.48 12.48 20.47
CA THR A 203 -18.76 11.45 19.73
C THR A 203 -17.95 10.59 20.70
N LEU A 204 -18.34 9.32 20.86
CA LEU A 204 -17.69 8.34 21.73
C LEU A 204 -16.20 8.09 21.41
N PHE A 205 -15.72 8.53 20.24
CA PHE A 205 -14.39 8.24 19.70
C PHE A 205 -13.54 9.50 19.45
N GLY A 206 -13.57 10.48 20.35
CA GLY A 206 -12.63 11.61 20.34
C GLY A 206 -11.39 11.34 21.20
N PHE A 207 -10.19 11.26 20.60
CA PHE A 207 -8.95 10.97 21.33
C PHE A 207 -8.33 12.18 22.05
N GLN A 208 -8.77 13.40 21.71
CA GLN A 208 -8.26 14.63 22.32
C GLN A 208 -9.07 14.98 23.58
N THR A 209 -8.37 15.14 24.71
CA THR A 209 -9.03 15.57 25.95
C THR A 209 -9.30 17.08 25.90
N LYS A 210 -10.58 17.46 26.00
CA LYS A 210 -11.02 18.86 26.06
C LYS A 210 -11.38 19.23 27.50
N THR A 211 -10.95 20.40 27.97
CA THR A 211 -11.32 20.93 29.28
C THR A 211 -11.91 22.32 29.14
N LEU A 212 -13.15 22.49 29.59
CA LEU A 212 -13.85 23.76 29.65
C LEU A 212 -13.96 24.19 31.12
N LEU A 213 -13.32 25.32 31.46
CA LEU A 213 -13.46 25.97 32.75
C LEU A 213 -14.28 27.25 32.55
N GLY A 214 -15.27 27.49 33.39
CA GLY A 214 -16.13 28.65 33.28
C GLY A 214 -16.42 29.31 34.61
N LEU A 215 -16.51 30.63 34.61
CA LEU A 215 -17.01 31.45 35.71
C LEU A 215 -18.04 32.42 35.15
N ARG A 216 -19.23 32.45 35.74
CA ARG A 216 -20.28 33.40 35.41
C ARG A 216 -20.66 34.18 36.68
N ALA A 217 -20.77 35.50 36.55
CA ALA A 217 -21.22 36.40 37.59
C ALA A 217 -22.45 37.16 37.08
N ASP A 218 -23.58 36.94 37.74
CA ASP A 218 -24.83 37.63 37.44
C ASP A 218 -25.17 38.60 38.57
N TYR A 219 -25.38 39.87 38.23
CA TYR A 219 -25.80 40.90 39.18
C TYR A 219 -27.19 41.44 38.78
N LYS A 220 -28.16 41.20 39.67
CA LYS A 220 -29.54 41.62 39.50
C LYS A 220 -29.74 43.00 40.13
N PHE A 221 -29.68 44.06 39.32
CA PHE A 221 -29.91 45.44 39.77
C PHE A 221 -31.36 45.69 40.18
N SER A 222 -32.33 45.06 39.52
CA SER A 222 -33.76 45.13 39.87
C SER A 222 -34.50 43.87 39.39
N GLU A 223 -35.80 43.74 39.69
CA GLU A 223 -36.62 42.64 39.17
C GLU A 223 -36.60 42.55 37.64
N ASN A 224 -36.39 43.67 36.97
CA ASN A 224 -36.53 43.84 35.53
C ASN A 224 -35.19 44.13 34.82
N PHE A 225 -34.06 44.18 35.52
CA PHE A 225 -32.75 44.53 34.96
C PHE A 225 -31.62 43.68 35.56
N ASN A 226 -30.91 42.95 34.71
CA ASN A 226 -29.74 42.15 35.07
C ASN A 226 -28.52 42.52 34.21
N ILE A 227 -27.35 42.28 34.79
CA ILE A 227 -26.07 42.35 34.08
C ILE A 227 -25.29 41.07 34.39
N GLY A 228 -24.81 40.41 33.35
CA GLY A 228 -23.99 39.22 33.41
C GLY A 228 -22.57 39.49 32.91
N ALA A 229 -21.59 38.84 33.54
CA ALA A 229 -20.23 38.71 33.03
C ALA A 229 -19.84 37.23 33.02
N THR A 230 -19.27 36.78 31.92
CA THR A 230 -18.88 35.38 31.70
C THR A 230 -17.40 35.31 31.35
N PHE A 231 -16.66 34.41 31.98
CA PHE A 231 -15.31 34.03 31.59
C PHE A 231 -15.29 32.53 31.33
N LEU A 232 -14.89 32.12 30.13
CA LEU A 232 -14.67 30.72 29.79
C LEU A 232 -13.23 30.51 29.33
N LYS A 233 -12.65 29.38 29.70
CA LYS A 233 -11.38 28.89 29.20
C LYS A 233 -11.56 27.49 28.66
N LEU A 234 -11.41 27.33 27.35
CA LEU A 234 -11.47 26.05 26.66
C LEU A 234 -10.06 25.70 26.21
N PHE A 235 -9.52 24.60 26.71
CA PHE A 235 -8.21 24.12 26.28
C PHE A 235 -8.21 22.64 25.96
N GLU A 236 -7.41 22.27 24.97
CA GLU A 236 -7.21 20.92 24.50
C GLU A 236 -5.77 20.47 24.73
N ARG A 237 -5.61 19.20 25.07
CA ARG A 237 -4.29 18.57 25.19
C ARG A 237 -4.14 17.57 24.06
N PRO A 238 -3.15 17.74 23.16
CA PRO A 238 -2.88 16.77 22.12
C PRO A 238 -2.25 15.51 22.74
N PHE A 239 -2.39 14.38 22.04
CA PHE A 239 -1.75 13.12 22.44
C PHE A 239 -0.23 13.18 22.28
N THR A 240 0.22 13.83 21.20
CA THR A 240 1.61 13.97 20.75
C THR A 240 1.95 15.45 20.63
N PRO A 241 3.24 15.83 20.76
CA PRO A 241 3.67 17.21 20.49
C PRO A 241 3.69 17.53 18.99
N LYS A 242 3.82 16.51 18.12
CA LYS A 242 3.71 16.64 16.66
C LYS A 242 2.23 16.55 16.27
N VAL A 243 1.69 17.64 15.74
CA VAL A 243 0.28 17.74 15.37
C VAL A 243 0.16 18.24 13.93
N ASN A 244 -0.66 17.58 13.13
CA ASN A 244 -0.92 17.96 11.74
C ASN A 244 -1.94 19.08 11.63
N ILE A 245 -1.93 19.78 10.49
CA ILE A 245 -2.89 20.84 10.20
C ILE A 245 -4.33 20.32 10.23
N GLY A 246 -5.19 21.02 10.98
CA GLY A 246 -6.59 20.64 11.19
C GLY A 246 -6.84 19.90 12.51
N ASP A 247 -5.81 19.33 13.12
CA ASP A 247 -5.88 18.69 14.45
C ASP A 247 -5.30 19.57 15.56
N ASP A 248 -5.06 20.85 15.27
CA ASP A 248 -4.37 21.77 16.16
C ASP A 248 -5.14 22.02 17.48
N PRO A 249 -4.51 21.80 18.65
CA PRO A 249 -5.18 21.91 19.93
C PRO A 249 -5.39 23.37 20.33
N ILE A 250 -6.64 23.73 20.59
CA ILE A 250 -7.01 25.09 20.97
C ILE A 250 -6.75 25.39 22.46
N ASN A 251 -6.57 26.67 22.78
CA ASN A 251 -6.47 27.21 24.13
C ASN A 251 -7.07 28.62 24.18
N ASN A 252 -8.39 28.64 24.15
CA ASN A 252 -9.20 29.83 23.93
C ASN A 252 -9.71 30.40 25.25
N ASN A 253 -9.61 31.72 25.43
CA ASN A 253 -10.27 32.44 26.52
C ASN A 253 -11.41 33.29 25.96
N ILE A 254 -12.61 33.13 26.48
CA ILE A 254 -13.81 33.86 26.06
C ILE A 254 -14.26 34.74 27.22
N TYR A 255 -14.45 36.02 26.93
CA TYR A 255 -14.96 37.01 27.87
C TYR A 255 -16.31 37.50 27.34
N GLY A 256 -17.39 37.24 28.06
CA GLY A 256 -18.74 37.66 27.73
C GLY A 256 -19.25 38.73 28.71
N PHE A 257 -20.05 39.65 28.20
CA PHE A 257 -20.80 40.62 28.98
C PHE A 257 -22.20 40.71 28.39
N ASP A 258 -23.22 40.56 29.24
CA ASP A 258 -24.61 40.59 28.83
C ASP A 258 -25.44 41.54 29.70
N ILE A 259 -26.41 42.20 29.09
CA ILE A 259 -27.39 43.07 29.75
C ILE A 259 -28.77 42.61 29.30
N ASN A 260 -29.66 42.29 30.23
CA ASN A 260 -31.06 42.06 29.92
C ASN A 260 -31.97 42.97 30.75
N TYR A 261 -32.92 43.59 30.06
CA TYR A 261 -34.01 44.35 30.62
C TYR A 261 -35.33 43.76 30.13
N SER A 262 -36.28 43.50 31.03
CA SER A 262 -37.62 43.07 30.66
C SER A 262 -38.64 43.75 31.55
N GLY A 263 -39.51 44.58 30.96
CA GLY A 263 -40.51 45.32 31.71
C GLY A 263 -41.84 45.40 30.97
N ASP A 264 -42.92 45.57 31.73
CA ASP A 264 -44.25 45.78 31.15
C ASP A 264 -44.30 47.13 30.41
N ALA A 265 -44.97 47.14 29.26
CA ALA A 265 -45.21 48.31 28.44
C ALA A 265 -46.71 48.56 28.25
N PRO A 266 -47.47 48.96 29.31
CA PRO A 266 -48.91 49.18 29.20
C PRO A 266 -49.29 50.26 28.19
N TRP A 267 -48.38 51.19 27.90
CA TRP A 267 -48.56 52.21 26.86
C TRP A 267 -48.69 51.59 25.47
N LEU A 268 -48.00 50.48 25.21
CA LEU A 268 -48.06 49.74 23.95
C LEU A 268 -49.39 48.99 23.85
N THR A 269 -49.85 48.36 24.94
CA THR A 269 -51.18 47.73 25.01
C THR A 269 -52.28 48.74 24.67
N ARG A 270 -52.26 49.90 25.34
CA ARG A 270 -53.23 50.99 25.08
C ARG A 270 -53.12 51.58 23.68
N MET A 271 -51.96 51.51 23.03
CA MET A 271 -51.77 51.98 21.67
C MET A 271 -52.40 51.01 20.67
N VAL A 272 -52.27 49.70 20.91
CA VAL A 272 -52.90 48.65 20.10
C VAL A 272 -54.43 48.67 20.27
N ASP A 273 -54.94 48.91 21.48
CA ASP A 273 -56.38 49.04 21.77
C ASP A 273 -57.06 50.22 21.04
N LYS A 274 -56.27 51.18 20.51
CA LYS A 274 -56.81 52.30 19.72
C LYS A 274 -57.00 51.95 18.24
N ILE A 275 -56.58 50.78 17.80
CA ILE A 275 -56.81 50.31 16.43
C ILE A 275 -58.26 49.84 16.32
N PRO A 276 -59.09 50.44 15.43
CA PRO A 276 -60.49 50.05 15.29
C PRO A 276 -60.63 48.55 15.06
N PHE A 277 -61.60 47.92 15.75
CA PHE A 277 -61.92 46.48 15.69
C PHE A 277 -60.94 45.52 16.40
N ILE A 278 -59.99 46.02 17.22
CA ILE A 278 -59.08 45.21 18.05
C ILE A 278 -59.23 45.63 19.52
N ASP A 279 -59.40 44.68 20.44
CA ASP A 279 -59.47 44.91 21.89
C ASP A 279 -58.56 43.91 22.60
N THR A 280 -57.45 44.38 23.17
CA THR A 280 -56.34 43.54 23.64
C THR A 280 -56.30 43.49 25.18
N LYS A 281 -56.68 42.35 25.76
CA LYS A 281 -56.63 42.11 27.23
C LYS A 281 -55.28 41.59 27.74
N ALA A 282 -54.38 41.22 26.83
CA ALA A 282 -53.06 40.69 27.17
C ALA A 282 -52.06 41.84 27.43
N PRO A 283 -51.28 41.81 28.53
CA PRO A 283 -50.29 42.83 28.81
C PRO A 283 -49.16 42.80 27.76
N SER A 284 -48.76 43.97 27.28
CA SER A 284 -47.56 44.10 26.44
C SER A 284 -46.32 44.23 27.32
N SER A 285 -45.21 43.64 26.90
CA SER A 285 -43.90 43.82 27.52
C SER A 285 -42.87 44.27 26.48
N VAL A 286 -41.80 44.91 26.96
CA VAL A 286 -40.62 45.25 26.17
C VAL A 286 -39.42 44.58 26.80
N THR A 287 -38.69 43.82 25.99
CA THR A 287 -37.47 43.14 26.39
C THR A 287 -36.32 43.65 25.53
N LEU A 288 -35.24 44.05 26.19
CA LEU A 288 -33.97 44.44 25.57
C LEU A 288 -32.89 43.48 26.09
N ALA A 289 -32.28 42.73 25.18
CA ALA A 289 -31.12 41.91 25.46
C ALA A 289 -29.95 42.41 24.61
N ALA A 290 -28.80 42.60 25.23
CA ALA A 290 -27.56 42.99 24.56
C ALA A 290 -26.42 42.13 25.08
N GLU A 291 -25.68 41.50 24.18
CA GLU A 291 -24.54 40.64 24.50
C GLU A 291 -23.32 41.11 23.72
N ALA A 292 -22.17 41.11 24.39
CA ALA A 292 -20.87 41.34 23.78
C ALA A 292 -19.90 40.26 24.26
N ALA A 293 -19.21 39.60 23.33
CA ALA A 293 -18.21 38.59 23.66
C ALA A 293 -16.91 38.84 22.90
N VAL A 294 -15.78 38.66 23.60
CA VAL A 294 -14.43 38.71 23.05
C VAL A 294 -13.79 37.35 23.20
N LEU A 295 -13.38 36.76 22.08
CA LEU A 295 -12.58 35.55 22.04
C LEU A 295 -11.10 35.95 21.90
N LYS A 296 -10.28 35.55 22.87
CA LYS A 296 -8.82 35.57 22.76
C LYS A 296 -8.35 34.15 22.43
N PRO A 297 -8.06 33.86 21.15
CA PRO A 297 -7.59 32.54 20.76
C PRO A 297 -6.16 32.31 21.25
N GLY A 298 -5.81 31.05 21.38
CA GLY A 298 -4.47 30.60 21.73
C GLY A 298 -4.31 29.12 21.42
N HIS A 299 -3.11 28.61 21.61
CA HIS A 299 -2.77 27.22 21.34
C HIS A 299 -2.23 26.52 22.59
N SER A 300 -2.18 25.19 22.54
CA SER A 300 -1.59 24.39 23.62
C SER A 300 -0.07 24.56 23.69
N ARG A 301 0.50 24.71 24.89
CA ARG A 301 1.97 24.77 25.07
C ARG A 301 2.67 23.46 24.71
N ALA A 302 1.92 22.36 24.58
CA ALA A 302 2.45 21.04 24.25
C ALA A 302 2.99 20.95 22.82
N ILE A 303 2.53 21.84 21.91
CA ILE A 303 2.97 21.90 20.51
C ILE A 303 4.06 22.96 20.28
N ASN A 304 4.62 23.53 21.35
CA ASN A 304 5.73 24.47 21.20
C ASN A 304 7.03 23.69 20.99
N GLU A 305 7.77 24.02 19.94
CA GLU A 305 9.13 23.51 19.75
C GLU A 305 10.17 24.37 20.45
N ASN A 306 11.29 23.77 20.85
CA ASN A 306 12.35 24.44 21.61
C ASN A 306 13.42 25.12 20.71
N MET A 307 13.06 25.56 19.51
CA MET A 307 13.98 26.17 18.54
C MET A 307 13.81 27.69 18.46
N GLY A 308 14.88 28.45 18.75
CA GLY A 308 15.02 29.86 18.35
C GLY A 308 14.19 30.91 19.11
N GLU A 309 14.04 32.09 18.50
CA GLU A 309 13.27 33.24 19.01
C GLU A 309 11.74 33.07 18.82
N ASP A 310 11.31 32.12 18.00
CA ASP A 310 9.91 31.84 17.71
C ASP A 310 9.32 30.89 18.76
N GLN A 311 9.00 31.45 19.94
CA GLN A 311 8.26 30.77 21.00
C GLN A 311 6.77 30.59 20.62
N GLY A 312 6.49 29.81 19.57
CA GLY A 312 5.17 29.63 18.97
C GLY A 312 4.65 28.18 19.00
N GLY A 313 3.38 28.00 18.66
CA GLY A 313 2.78 26.68 18.45
C GLY A 313 3.06 26.21 17.03
N VAL A 314 3.65 25.04 16.89
CA VAL A 314 4.01 24.46 15.60
C VAL A 314 2.93 23.46 15.20
N VAL A 315 2.51 23.54 13.95
CA VAL A 315 1.59 22.60 13.33
C VAL A 315 2.22 22.16 12.02
N TYR A 316 2.25 20.86 11.80
CA TYR A 316 2.92 20.24 10.67
C TYR A 316 1.97 20.21 9.47
N LEU A 317 2.47 20.63 8.31
CA LEU A 317 1.80 20.37 7.04
C LEU A 317 2.01 18.91 6.64
N ASP A 318 3.25 18.43 6.79
CA ASP A 318 3.68 17.05 6.66
C ASP A 318 4.92 16.88 7.56
N ASP A 319 4.97 15.82 8.35
CA ASP A 319 6.12 15.47 9.20
C ASP A 319 6.98 14.35 8.58
N PHE A 320 6.58 13.85 7.40
CA PHE A 320 7.17 12.77 6.63
C PHE A 320 7.20 11.40 7.33
N GLU A 321 6.59 11.24 8.52
CA GLU A 321 6.59 9.96 9.24
C GLU A 321 5.78 8.89 8.49
N GLY A 322 4.71 9.29 7.81
CA GLY A 322 3.88 8.43 6.96
C GLY A 322 4.20 8.47 5.46
N SER A 323 5.31 9.10 5.08
CA SER A 323 5.66 9.35 3.67
C SER A 323 5.95 8.07 2.89
N THR A 324 6.38 7.00 3.56
CA THR A 324 6.65 5.71 2.93
C THR A 324 5.82 4.59 3.56
N SER A 325 5.51 3.60 2.75
CA SER A 325 4.83 2.38 3.17
C SER A 325 5.43 1.24 2.37
N SER A 326 5.59 0.09 3.01
CA SER A 326 6.18 -1.08 2.36
C SER A 326 5.23 -2.26 2.32
N ILE A 327 5.48 -3.18 1.40
CA ILE A 327 4.76 -4.43 1.22
C ILE A 327 5.78 -5.56 1.38
N ASP A 328 5.67 -6.31 2.47
CA ASP A 328 6.60 -7.41 2.77
C ASP A 328 6.40 -8.58 1.81
N LEU A 329 7.47 -8.95 1.11
CA LEU A 329 7.50 -10.06 0.15
C LEU A 329 7.95 -11.38 0.80
N ARG A 330 8.39 -11.37 2.05
CA ARG A 330 8.81 -12.58 2.77
C ARG A 330 7.63 -13.40 3.27
N GLN A 331 6.44 -12.80 3.35
CA GLN A 331 5.24 -13.43 3.92
C GLN A 331 4.02 -13.32 3.00
N PRO A 332 3.16 -14.36 2.98
CA PRO A 332 3.43 -15.71 3.51
C PRO A 332 4.49 -16.43 2.64
N THR A 333 5.31 -17.31 3.23
CA THR A 333 6.45 -17.95 2.52
C THR A 333 5.98 -18.85 1.38
N ASN A 334 4.86 -19.55 1.57
CA ASN A 334 4.23 -20.45 0.59
C ASN A 334 3.53 -19.71 -0.56
N ALA A 335 3.55 -18.37 -0.60
CA ALA A 335 3.16 -17.63 -1.80
C ALA A 335 4.24 -17.71 -2.90
N TRP A 336 5.47 -18.07 -2.53
CA TRP A 336 6.55 -18.35 -3.48
C TRP A 336 6.48 -19.81 -3.93
N VAL A 337 6.54 -20.00 -5.23
CA VAL A 337 6.55 -21.31 -5.91
C VAL A 337 7.76 -21.42 -6.83
N LEU A 338 8.00 -22.60 -7.40
CA LEU A 338 9.04 -22.82 -8.40
C LEU A 338 8.85 -21.90 -9.62
N ALA A 339 9.93 -21.36 -10.16
CA ALA A 339 9.86 -20.50 -11.34
C ALA A 339 9.86 -21.27 -12.67
N SER A 340 9.10 -20.72 -13.64
CA SER A 340 9.28 -21.01 -15.07
C SER A 340 10.64 -20.53 -15.57
N VAL A 341 11.17 -21.15 -16.62
CA VAL A 341 12.46 -20.77 -17.22
C VAL A 341 12.33 -19.36 -17.81
N PRO A 342 13.19 -18.41 -17.43
CA PRO A 342 13.10 -17.07 -17.97
C PRO A 342 13.39 -17.01 -19.47
N GLN A 343 12.50 -16.39 -20.25
CA GLN A 343 12.71 -16.11 -21.68
C GLN A 343 13.42 -14.76 -21.86
N ASP A 344 14.27 -14.54 -22.88
CA ASP A 344 14.81 -13.20 -23.18
C ASP A 344 14.12 -12.59 -24.41
N ASP A 345 14.44 -11.32 -24.69
CA ASP A 345 13.85 -10.51 -25.77
C ASP A 345 14.02 -11.17 -27.16
N PRO A 346 12.98 -11.24 -28.01
CA PRO A 346 13.08 -11.68 -29.41
C PRO A 346 14.14 -10.96 -30.27
N ASN A 347 14.64 -9.79 -29.85
CA ASN A 347 15.75 -9.11 -30.55
C ASN A 347 17.14 -9.69 -30.24
N ASN A 348 17.26 -10.60 -29.27
CA ASN A 348 18.52 -11.16 -28.83
C ASN A 348 18.33 -12.65 -28.50
N LEU A 349 18.64 -13.53 -29.46
CA LEU A 349 18.73 -14.99 -29.26
C LEU A 349 19.33 -15.28 -27.88
N ASN A 350 18.51 -15.76 -26.93
CA ASN A 350 18.87 -15.83 -25.52
C ASN A 350 20.08 -16.75 -25.29
N PRO A 351 21.29 -16.24 -25.02
CA PRO A 351 22.40 -17.11 -24.69
C PRO A 351 22.38 -17.55 -23.21
N LEU A 352 21.57 -16.90 -22.36
CA LEU A 352 21.51 -17.16 -20.92
C LEU A 352 20.69 -18.40 -20.58
N PHE A 353 19.58 -18.61 -21.30
CA PHE A 353 18.69 -19.77 -21.18
C PHE A 353 18.40 -20.38 -22.56
N PRO A 354 19.31 -21.19 -23.11
CA PRO A 354 19.13 -21.81 -24.43
C PRO A 354 17.92 -22.75 -24.51
N GLU A 355 17.45 -23.26 -23.38
CA GLU A 355 16.26 -24.11 -23.29
C GLU A 355 14.92 -23.35 -23.26
N ALA A 356 14.96 -22.02 -23.12
CA ALA A 356 13.77 -21.20 -22.88
C ALA A 356 12.80 -21.08 -24.06
N ASP A 357 13.11 -21.60 -25.25
CA ASP A 357 12.20 -21.63 -26.41
C ASP A 357 11.51 -23.00 -26.59
N LEU A 358 11.92 -24.00 -25.82
CA LEU A 358 11.40 -25.36 -25.93
C LEU A 358 10.01 -25.45 -25.29
N ILE A 359 9.07 -26.09 -26.01
CA ILE A 359 7.69 -26.30 -25.59
C ILE A 359 7.40 -27.79 -25.68
N ASN A 360 6.80 -28.35 -24.63
CA ASN A 360 6.50 -29.77 -24.48
C ASN A 360 7.73 -30.65 -24.81
N ASP A 361 8.89 -30.26 -24.27
CA ASP A 361 10.16 -30.95 -24.45
C ASP A 361 10.92 -31.04 -23.13
N ILE A 362 11.32 -32.26 -22.75
CA ILE A 362 11.96 -32.59 -21.47
C ILE A 362 13.27 -31.80 -21.21
N ARG A 363 13.90 -31.30 -22.27
CA ARG A 363 15.13 -30.50 -22.17
C ARG A 363 14.92 -29.13 -21.51
N TYR A 364 13.69 -28.63 -21.46
CA TYR A 364 13.35 -27.34 -20.85
C TYR A 364 13.73 -27.26 -19.35
N GLY A 365 13.75 -28.37 -18.62
CA GLY A 365 14.17 -28.42 -17.21
C GLY A 365 15.66 -28.71 -16.98
N ALA A 366 16.46 -28.95 -18.02
CA ALA A 366 17.80 -29.57 -17.88
C ALA A 366 18.82 -28.72 -17.10
N ASN A 367 18.68 -27.39 -17.12
CA ASN A 367 19.58 -26.47 -16.40
C ASN A 367 19.09 -26.06 -15.01
N ARG A 368 17.93 -26.56 -14.58
CA ARG A 368 17.36 -26.22 -13.28
C ARG A 368 18.11 -26.92 -12.14
N ALA A 369 18.87 -26.16 -11.39
CA ALA A 369 19.53 -26.59 -10.18
C ALA A 369 18.64 -26.40 -8.95
N LEU A 370 18.97 -27.09 -7.86
CA LEU A 370 18.19 -27.07 -6.62
C LEU A 370 18.27 -25.69 -5.95
N LEU A 371 17.11 -25.09 -5.71
CA LEU A 371 16.95 -23.87 -4.94
C LEU A 371 15.87 -24.10 -3.89
N ASN A 372 16.20 -23.81 -2.63
CA ASN A 372 15.27 -23.87 -1.52
C ASN A 372 15.01 -22.48 -0.94
N TRP A 373 13.77 -22.22 -0.53
CA TRP A 373 13.34 -20.97 0.05
C TRP A 373 12.50 -21.21 1.30
N PHE A 374 12.92 -20.63 2.43
CA PHE A 374 12.22 -20.88 3.69
C PHE A 374 12.44 -19.75 4.70
N ARG A 375 11.71 -19.85 5.80
CA ARG A 375 12.02 -19.11 7.03
C ARG A 375 12.21 -20.16 8.10
N ILE A 376 13.33 -20.08 8.82
CA ILE A 376 13.62 -21.02 9.88
C ILE A 376 12.54 -20.91 10.95
N ASP A 377 11.90 -22.05 11.27
CA ASP A 377 10.90 -22.12 12.32
C ASP A 377 11.52 -21.71 13.68
N PRO A 378 10.87 -20.80 14.43
CA PRO A 378 11.32 -20.39 15.76
C PRO A 378 11.62 -21.53 16.73
N GLN A 379 11.02 -22.72 16.56
CA GLN A 379 11.25 -23.89 17.41
C GLN A 379 12.71 -24.39 17.41
N PHE A 380 13.42 -24.28 16.28
CA PHE A 380 14.82 -24.68 16.18
C PHE A 380 15.78 -23.69 16.82
N THR A 381 15.31 -22.46 16.99
CA THR A 381 16.11 -21.36 17.50
C THR A 381 15.78 -21.00 18.94
N SER A 382 14.74 -21.60 19.50
CA SER A 382 14.37 -21.45 20.90
C SER A 382 15.38 -22.19 21.78
N ARG A 383 15.94 -21.49 22.77
CA ARG A 383 16.87 -22.07 23.78
C ARG A 383 16.24 -23.18 24.65
N GLN A 384 14.95 -23.45 24.49
CA GLN A 384 14.18 -24.39 25.30
C GLN A 384 13.92 -25.72 24.58
N SER A 385 14.31 -25.87 23.30
CA SER A 385 14.13 -27.14 22.59
C SER A 385 15.23 -28.13 22.99
N PRO A 386 14.91 -29.21 23.73
CA PRO A 386 15.91 -30.12 24.30
C PRO A 386 16.63 -30.99 23.26
N ASN A 387 16.16 -31.01 22.01
CA ASN A 387 16.61 -31.93 20.96
C ASN A 387 17.47 -31.28 19.88
N PHE A 388 17.65 -29.95 19.88
CA PHE A 388 18.39 -29.25 18.82
C PHE A 388 19.61 -28.56 19.41
N THR A 389 20.77 -28.75 18.79
CA THR A 389 22.02 -28.09 19.18
C THR A 389 21.91 -26.58 18.97
N ASN A 390 22.63 -25.78 19.76
CA ASN A 390 22.70 -24.35 19.52
C ASN A 390 23.43 -24.09 18.20
N GLU A 391 22.69 -23.83 17.14
CA GLU A 391 23.20 -23.42 15.84
C GLU A 391 24.01 -22.12 15.97
N THR A 392 25.32 -22.19 15.72
CA THR A 392 26.25 -21.05 15.80
C THR A 392 26.56 -20.43 14.43
N SER A 393 26.17 -21.07 13.34
CA SER A 393 26.41 -20.55 11.99
C SER A 393 25.66 -19.22 11.79
N PRO A 394 26.29 -18.17 11.21
CA PRO A 394 25.61 -16.92 10.88
C PRO A 394 24.37 -17.10 9.99
N TYR A 395 24.32 -18.18 9.19
CA TYR A 395 23.24 -18.46 8.25
C TYR A 395 22.04 -19.19 8.86
N THR A 396 22.18 -19.79 10.03
CA THR A 396 21.09 -20.54 10.71
C THR A 396 20.65 -19.91 12.03
N SER A 397 21.55 -19.18 12.70
CA SER A 397 21.27 -18.56 14.01
C SER A 397 20.27 -17.40 13.96
N LEU A 398 19.67 -17.07 15.12
CA LEU A 398 18.71 -15.97 15.26
C LEU A 398 19.30 -14.61 14.93
N VAL A 399 18.46 -13.75 14.37
CA VAL A 399 18.79 -12.35 14.07
C VAL A 399 17.94 -11.47 14.97
N ALA A 400 18.56 -10.74 15.90
CA ALA A 400 17.83 -9.78 16.72
C ALA A 400 17.41 -8.57 15.88
N GLN A 401 16.23 -7.99 16.13
CA GLN A 401 15.80 -6.77 15.43
C GLN A 401 16.80 -5.63 15.62
N THR A 402 17.40 -5.52 16.81
CA THR A 402 18.40 -4.51 17.14
C THR A 402 19.72 -4.67 16.40
N GLU A 403 19.95 -5.82 15.74
CA GLU A 403 21.13 -6.05 14.92
C GLU A 403 21.12 -5.20 13.64
N ILE A 404 19.95 -5.12 13.00
CA ILE A 404 19.73 -4.31 11.80
C ILE A 404 19.22 -2.91 12.18
N PHE A 405 18.37 -2.81 13.21
CA PHE A 405 17.71 -1.59 13.65
C PHE A 405 18.07 -1.23 15.11
N PRO A 406 19.28 -0.72 15.39
CA PRO A 406 19.76 -0.54 16.77
C PRO A 406 18.94 0.46 17.60
N ASN A 407 18.27 1.40 16.93
CA ASN A 407 17.45 2.42 17.59
C ASN A 407 15.98 2.03 17.74
N ARG A 408 15.55 0.88 17.21
CA ARG A 408 14.17 0.40 17.33
C ARG A 408 13.90 -0.03 18.78
N GLN A 409 12.80 0.46 19.34
CA GLN A 409 12.39 0.11 20.70
C GLN A 409 11.38 -1.03 20.64
N VAL A 410 11.84 -2.24 20.96
CA VAL A 410 10.96 -3.42 21.03
C VAL A 410 10.23 -3.42 22.37
N THR A 411 8.90 -3.49 22.34
CA THR A 411 8.12 -3.60 23.58
C THR A 411 8.32 -5.00 24.20
N PRO A 412 8.27 -5.18 25.53
CA PRO A 412 8.53 -6.48 26.16
C PRO A 412 7.69 -7.66 25.64
N ASP A 413 6.47 -7.39 25.14
CA ASP A 413 5.55 -8.41 24.62
C ASP A 413 5.74 -8.70 23.11
N GLN A 414 6.65 -7.99 22.43
CA GLN A 414 6.97 -8.20 21.02
C GLN A 414 8.14 -9.17 20.85
N PHE A 415 8.08 -9.98 19.80
CA PHE A 415 9.16 -10.89 19.44
C PHE A 415 10.39 -10.08 18.97
N ASN A 416 11.49 -10.17 19.72
CA ASN A 416 12.69 -9.37 19.47
C ASN A 416 13.55 -9.85 18.28
N ASN A 417 13.16 -10.92 17.58
CA ASN A 417 13.94 -11.45 16.47
C ASN A 417 13.26 -11.17 15.13
N ILE A 418 14.08 -10.88 14.13
CA ILE A 418 13.72 -10.94 12.72
C ILE A 418 13.72 -12.41 12.33
N LEU A 419 12.71 -12.81 11.55
CA LEU A 419 12.65 -14.11 10.91
C LEU A 419 13.01 -13.92 9.43
N PRO A 420 14.28 -14.14 9.05
CA PRO A 420 14.76 -13.89 7.71
C PRO A 420 14.12 -14.85 6.70
N PHE A 421 14.04 -14.40 5.46
CA PHE A 421 13.71 -15.24 4.31
C PHE A 421 15.02 -15.71 3.70
N ASP A 422 15.26 -17.02 3.73
CA ASP A 422 16.52 -17.62 3.34
C ASP A 422 16.34 -18.33 1.99
N LEU A 423 17.20 -18.00 1.01
CA LEU A 423 17.34 -18.69 -0.26
C LEU A 423 18.65 -19.47 -0.25
N VAL A 424 18.59 -20.78 -0.41
CA VAL A 424 19.77 -21.66 -0.47
C VAL A 424 19.85 -22.31 -1.83
N PHE A 425 20.87 -21.96 -2.60
CA PHE A 425 21.09 -22.43 -3.96
C PHE A 425 22.22 -23.46 -4.01
N TYR A 426 21.96 -24.60 -4.64
CA TYR A 426 22.90 -25.71 -4.84
C TYR A 426 23.13 -25.91 -6.35
N PRO A 427 24.07 -25.17 -6.97
CA PRO A 427 24.21 -25.13 -8.43
C PRO A 427 24.68 -26.46 -9.05
N ASP A 428 25.27 -27.34 -8.26
CA ASP A 428 25.77 -28.66 -8.65
C ASP A 428 24.72 -29.77 -8.43
N GLU A 429 23.51 -29.45 -7.99
CA GLU A 429 22.47 -30.44 -7.68
C GLU A 429 21.24 -30.27 -8.55
N ARG A 430 20.65 -31.39 -8.98
CA ARG A 430 19.38 -31.39 -9.71
C ARG A 430 18.28 -30.77 -8.85
N GLY A 431 17.59 -29.77 -9.38
CA GLY A 431 16.33 -29.31 -8.83
C GLY A 431 15.16 -30.15 -9.33
N PRO A 432 13.93 -29.85 -8.85
CA PRO A 432 12.72 -30.52 -9.31
C PRO A 432 12.54 -30.45 -10.83
N TYR A 433 12.09 -31.55 -11.42
CA TYR A 433 11.82 -31.71 -12.85
C TYR A 433 13.05 -31.45 -13.76
N ASN A 434 14.26 -31.77 -13.27
CA ASN A 434 15.48 -31.69 -14.07
C ASN A 434 15.84 -33.08 -14.65
N PHE A 435 15.63 -33.28 -15.95
CA PHE A 435 15.99 -34.51 -16.66
C PHE A 435 17.22 -34.35 -17.57
N ASP A 436 18.31 -33.79 -17.03
CA ASP A 436 19.59 -33.72 -17.74
C ASP A 436 20.18 -35.11 -18.01
N GLN A 437 20.80 -35.31 -19.17
CA GLN A 437 21.44 -36.58 -19.53
C GLN A 437 22.86 -36.65 -18.96
N PRO A 438 23.43 -37.83 -18.70
CA PRO A 438 24.82 -37.94 -18.25
C PRO A 438 25.83 -37.19 -19.15
N GLN A 439 25.65 -37.30 -20.47
CA GLN A 439 26.43 -36.59 -21.50
C GLN A 439 25.97 -35.14 -21.80
N GLY A 440 24.90 -34.67 -21.15
CA GLY A 440 24.28 -33.37 -21.41
C GLY A 440 23.51 -33.30 -22.74
N TYR A 441 22.82 -32.20 -22.93
CA TYR A 441 22.14 -31.86 -24.19
C TYR A 441 22.99 -30.84 -24.97
N PRO A 442 23.37 -31.13 -26.24
CA PRO A 442 24.21 -30.24 -27.02
C PRO A 442 23.65 -28.81 -27.10
N GLY A 443 24.46 -27.83 -26.67
CA GLY A 443 24.09 -26.42 -26.67
C GLY A 443 23.16 -25.97 -25.54
N ILE A 444 22.75 -26.89 -24.65
CA ILE A 444 21.84 -26.61 -23.53
C ILE A 444 22.54 -26.88 -22.20
N SER A 445 23.05 -28.10 -21.99
CA SER A 445 23.57 -28.54 -20.68
C SER A 445 24.85 -29.36 -20.78
N ALA A 446 25.63 -29.41 -19.70
CA ALA A 446 26.90 -30.15 -19.61
C ALA A 446 26.76 -31.57 -19.01
N GLY A 447 25.54 -31.97 -18.61
CA GLY A 447 25.24 -33.31 -18.11
C GLY A 447 25.52 -33.55 -16.64
N LEU A 448 25.63 -34.84 -16.28
CA LEU A 448 25.80 -35.32 -14.90
C LEU A 448 27.16 -36.01 -14.71
N ASP A 449 27.73 -35.89 -13.52
CA ASP A 449 28.91 -36.66 -13.11
C ASP A 449 28.54 -38.05 -12.53
N ASN A 450 29.54 -38.87 -12.20
CA ASN A 450 29.33 -40.19 -11.60
C ASN A 450 28.72 -40.15 -10.18
N ASN A 451 28.64 -38.99 -9.56
CA ASN A 451 27.99 -38.77 -8.26
C ASN A 451 26.55 -38.23 -8.42
N GLY A 452 26.05 -38.10 -9.66
CA GLY A 452 24.74 -37.54 -9.95
C GLY A 452 24.67 -36.03 -9.71
N LYS A 453 25.81 -35.33 -9.69
CA LYS A 453 25.91 -33.87 -9.63
C LYS A 453 25.89 -33.28 -11.04
N LEU A 454 25.39 -32.06 -11.17
CA LEU A 454 25.36 -31.31 -12.42
C LEU A 454 26.76 -30.82 -12.78
N ASN A 455 27.22 -31.16 -13.99
CA ASN A 455 28.44 -30.59 -14.56
C ASN A 455 28.22 -29.11 -14.91
N ALA A 456 29.33 -28.34 -14.88
CA ALA A 456 29.36 -26.89 -15.14
C ALA A 456 28.31 -26.11 -14.31
N PRO A 457 28.40 -26.15 -12.96
CA PRO A 457 27.41 -25.53 -12.06
C PRO A 457 27.14 -24.05 -12.35
N GLU A 458 28.13 -23.28 -12.84
CA GLU A 458 27.96 -21.88 -13.22
C GLU A 458 26.95 -21.66 -14.37
N THR A 459 26.72 -22.69 -15.20
CA THR A 459 25.73 -22.63 -16.28
C THR A 459 24.31 -22.89 -15.79
N ARG A 460 24.16 -23.46 -14.59
CA ARG A 460 22.88 -23.85 -14.00
C ARG A 460 22.21 -22.68 -13.29
N TRP A 461 20.90 -22.77 -13.16
CA TRP A 461 20.09 -21.72 -12.52
C TRP A 461 19.03 -22.32 -11.61
N GLY A 462 18.58 -21.58 -10.62
CA GLY A 462 17.43 -21.95 -9.80
C GLY A 462 16.62 -20.71 -9.44
N GLY A 463 15.30 -20.80 -9.46
CA GLY A 463 14.44 -19.64 -9.25
C GLY A 463 13.08 -19.94 -8.64
N ILE A 464 12.52 -18.89 -8.04
CA ILE A 464 11.20 -18.87 -7.43
C ILE A 464 10.39 -17.70 -7.99
N MET A 465 9.07 -17.81 -8.00
CA MET A 465 8.19 -16.73 -8.39
C MET A 465 6.96 -16.66 -7.51
N ARG A 466 6.30 -15.50 -7.50
CA ARG A 466 5.02 -15.29 -6.82
C ARG A 466 4.19 -14.24 -7.52
N SER A 467 2.88 -14.31 -7.31
CA SER A 467 1.95 -13.25 -7.68
C SER A 467 2.05 -12.06 -6.72
N LEU A 468 1.76 -10.88 -7.26
CA LEU A 468 1.66 -9.62 -6.55
C LEU A 468 0.19 -9.22 -6.42
N THR A 469 -0.16 -8.64 -5.28
CA THR A 469 -1.53 -8.17 -5.02
C THR A 469 -1.80 -6.78 -5.60
N ILE A 470 -0.74 -6.01 -5.85
CA ILE A 470 -0.80 -4.66 -6.41
C ILE A 470 -0.14 -4.68 -7.78
N ASN A 471 -0.94 -4.55 -8.84
CA ASN A 471 -0.43 -4.73 -10.20
C ASN A 471 -0.03 -3.43 -10.90
N ASN A 472 -0.56 -2.29 -10.45
CA ASN A 472 -0.27 -1.00 -11.06
C ASN A 472 0.68 -0.18 -10.18
N PHE A 473 1.98 -0.38 -10.38
CA PHE A 473 3.02 0.30 -9.60
C PHE A 473 3.03 1.80 -9.84
N GLU A 474 2.68 2.28 -11.03
CA GLU A 474 2.55 3.72 -11.29
C GLU A 474 1.45 4.35 -10.43
N GLN A 475 0.28 3.73 -10.34
CA GLN A 475 -0.84 4.23 -9.54
C GLN A 475 -0.54 4.15 -8.05
N SER A 476 0.04 3.04 -7.59
CA SER A 476 0.37 2.80 -6.18
C SER A 476 1.69 3.45 -5.73
N ASN A 477 2.41 4.08 -6.67
CA ASN A 477 3.72 4.70 -6.49
C ASN A 477 4.76 3.79 -5.84
N VAL A 478 4.86 2.55 -6.32
CA VAL A 478 5.94 1.64 -5.93
C VAL A 478 7.19 2.07 -6.68
N GLU A 479 8.22 2.47 -5.94
CA GLU A 479 9.43 3.08 -6.50
C GLU A 479 10.65 2.18 -6.36
N PHE A 480 10.73 1.41 -5.27
CA PHE A 480 11.90 0.59 -4.95
C PHE A 480 11.54 -0.84 -4.58
N ILE A 481 12.43 -1.77 -4.93
CA ILE A 481 12.61 -3.00 -4.17
C ILE A 481 13.69 -2.74 -3.12
N GLU A 482 13.38 -2.98 -1.85
CA GLU A 482 14.36 -2.86 -0.77
C GLU A 482 14.54 -4.17 -0.01
N PHE A 483 15.79 -4.48 0.33
CA PHE A 483 16.08 -5.60 1.21
C PHE A 483 17.38 -5.44 1.99
N TRP A 484 17.44 -6.12 3.13
CA TRP A 484 18.67 -6.32 3.89
C TRP A 484 19.21 -7.72 3.62
N LEU A 485 20.37 -7.80 2.96
CA LEU A 485 21.04 -9.06 2.64
C LEU A 485 22.21 -9.29 3.60
N LEU A 486 22.24 -10.44 4.26
CA LEU A 486 23.41 -10.91 4.99
C LEU A 486 24.49 -11.28 3.97
N SER A 487 25.74 -10.87 4.22
CA SER A 487 26.85 -11.25 3.35
C SER A 487 26.91 -12.77 3.18
N PRO A 488 26.94 -13.30 1.95
CA PRO A 488 27.01 -14.74 1.70
C PRO A 488 28.43 -15.30 1.87
N PHE A 489 29.39 -14.50 2.34
CA PHE A 489 30.81 -14.83 2.40
C PHE A 489 31.37 -14.95 3.84
N LEU A 490 30.52 -15.00 4.87
CA LEU A 490 30.93 -14.98 6.28
C LEU A 490 31.61 -16.27 6.77
N GLU A 491 31.28 -17.41 6.19
CA GLU A 491 31.93 -18.68 6.48
C GLU A 491 32.83 -19.09 5.32
N ALA A 492 33.93 -19.79 5.61
CA ALA A 492 34.74 -20.41 4.56
C ALA A 492 33.96 -21.56 3.92
N GLY A 493 33.84 -21.56 2.59
CA GLY A 493 33.28 -22.68 1.85
C GLY A 493 34.24 -23.88 1.84
N PRO A 494 33.82 -25.01 1.23
CA PRO A 494 34.72 -26.16 1.03
C PRO A 494 35.91 -25.80 0.12
N THR A 495 35.76 -24.83 -0.78
CA THR A 495 36.85 -24.29 -1.59
C THR A 495 36.96 -22.74 -1.51
N SER A 496 37.53 -22.12 -2.53
CA SER A 496 37.81 -20.68 -2.58
C SER A 496 36.56 -19.83 -2.59
N ILE A 497 36.63 -18.64 -1.97
CA ILE A 497 35.56 -17.63 -1.97
C ILE A 497 35.14 -17.19 -3.38
N GLU A 498 36.02 -17.35 -4.38
CA GLU A 498 35.76 -17.04 -5.79
C GLU A 498 34.67 -17.94 -6.42
N ASN A 499 34.53 -19.18 -5.96
CA ASN A 499 33.54 -20.12 -6.50
C ASN A 499 32.11 -19.88 -5.99
N ARG A 500 31.94 -19.02 -4.96
CA ARG A 500 30.64 -18.61 -4.41
C ARG A 500 30.18 -17.24 -4.93
N GLN A 501 30.82 -16.73 -5.98
CA GLN A 501 30.41 -15.50 -6.65
C GLN A 501 29.44 -15.84 -7.79
N GLY A 502 28.48 -14.96 -8.04
CA GLY A 502 27.44 -15.17 -9.06
C GLY A 502 26.50 -13.99 -9.14
N ASN A 503 25.31 -14.20 -9.68
CA ASN A 503 24.31 -13.15 -9.91
C ASN A 503 22.95 -13.53 -9.32
N LEU A 504 22.33 -12.58 -8.61
CA LEU A 504 20.91 -12.58 -8.27
C LEU A 504 20.16 -11.77 -9.31
N TYR A 505 19.10 -12.35 -9.86
CA TYR A 505 18.22 -11.70 -10.81
C TYR A 505 16.84 -11.53 -10.21
N ILE A 506 16.22 -10.39 -10.50
CA ILE A 506 14.83 -10.11 -10.14
C ILE A 506 14.10 -9.67 -11.41
N ASP A 507 13.06 -10.39 -11.77
CA ASP A 507 12.16 -10.08 -12.88
C ASP A 507 10.84 -9.55 -12.32
N LEU A 508 10.34 -8.45 -12.88
CA LEU A 508 9.07 -7.83 -12.51
C LEU A 508 8.20 -7.58 -13.76
N GLY A 509 7.04 -8.19 -13.84
CA GLY A 509 6.11 -7.97 -14.94
C GLY A 509 5.06 -9.07 -15.06
N ASN A 510 4.78 -9.48 -16.29
CA ASN A 510 4.09 -10.73 -16.60
C ASN A 510 5.16 -11.82 -16.78
N ILE A 511 5.02 -12.89 -16.01
CA ILE A 511 5.91 -14.05 -15.99
C ILE A 511 5.02 -15.26 -16.25
N SER A 512 5.54 -16.24 -16.99
CA SER A 512 4.81 -17.47 -17.32
C SER A 512 4.55 -18.28 -16.05
N GLU A 513 3.31 -18.70 -15.86
CA GLU A 513 2.87 -19.63 -14.81
C GLU A 513 3.04 -21.10 -15.22
N ASP A 514 3.33 -21.35 -16.51
CA ASP A 514 3.65 -22.67 -17.05
C ASP A 514 5.07 -23.09 -16.62
N ILE A 515 5.14 -23.80 -15.49
CA ILE A 515 6.39 -24.26 -14.85
C ILE A 515 6.93 -25.48 -15.60
N LEU A 516 6.05 -26.41 -15.95
CA LEU A 516 6.30 -27.60 -16.75
C LEU A 516 5.83 -27.41 -18.18
N ARG A 517 6.60 -26.62 -18.93
CA ARG A 517 6.19 -26.05 -20.20
C ARG A 517 5.61 -27.03 -21.21
N ASP A 518 4.30 -27.18 -21.20
CA ASP A 518 3.51 -28.01 -22.11
C ASP A 518 2.21 -27.31 -22.59
N SER A 519 2.01 -26.06 -22.18
CA SER A 519 0.83 -25.23 -22.46
C SER A 519 -0.49 -25.83 -21.93
N ARG A 520 -0.41 -26.68 -20.89
CA ARG A 520 -1.57 -27.25 -20.21
C ARG A 520 -1.54 -26.88 -18.74
N ARG A 521 -2.62 -26.28 -18.26
CA ARG A 521 -2.73 -25.90 -16.86
C ARG A 521 -2.83 -27.14 -15.96
N PHE A 522 -1.78 -27.43 -15.21
CA PHE A 522 -1.80 -28.48 -14.21
C PHE A 522 -2.48 -28.03 -12.90
N PHE A 523 -3.16 -28.96 -12.23
CA PHE A 523 -3.69 -28.79 -10.87
C PHE A 523 -3.96 -30.15 -10.23
N GLU A 524 -3.34 -30.42 -9.08
CA GLU A 524 -3.37 -31.73 -8.41
C GLU A 524 -4.77 -32.23 -8.06
N ASN A 525 -5.64 -31.33 -7.57
CA ASN A 525 -6.99 -31.72 -7.15
C ASN A 525 -7.92 -32.13 -8.31
N GLY A 526 -7.45 -31.97 -9.55
CA GLY A 526 -8.10 -32.47 -10.76
C GLY A 526 -7.78 -33.93 -11.09
N LEU A 527 -6.76 -34.53 -10.45
CA LEU A 527 -6.34 -35.89 -10.73
C LEU A 527 -7.41 -36.92 -10.32
N PRO A 528 -7.45 -38.10 -10.99
CA PRO A 528 -8.32 -39.20 -10.61
C PRO A 528 -8.00 -39.69 -9.20
N GLY A 529 -9.03 -39.92 -8.40
CA GLY A 529 -8.91 -40.51 -7.07
C GLY A 529 -9.94 -41.62 -6.86
N PRO A 530 -10.00 -42.26 -5.68
CA PRO A 530 -10.86 -43.42 -5.42
C PRO A 530 -12.36 -43.10 -5.63
N ASN A 531 -12.76 -41.87 -5.29
CA ASN A 531 -14.14 -41.40 -5.43
C ASN A 531 -14.49 -40.96 -6.85
N ASN A 532 -13.49 -40.69 -7.70
CA ASN A 532 -13.66 -40.19 -9.06
C ASN A 532 -12.62 -40.79 -10.04
N PRO A 533 -12.61 -42.13 -10.23
CA PRO A 533 -11.57 -42.79 -11.03
C PRO A 533 -11.66 -42.47 -12.53
N ASP A 534 -12.85 -42.09 -13.01
CA ASP A 534 -13.12 -41.82 -14.43
C ASP A 534 -12.73 -40.39 -14.88
N ARG A 535 -12.04 -39.61 -14.02
CA ARG A 535 -11.55 -38.27 -14.40
C ARG A 535 -10.59 -38.39 -15.57
N ARG A 536 -10.90 -37.68 -16.66
CA ARG A 536 -10.08 -37.71 -17.87
C ARG A 536 -8.79 -36.93 -17.65
N THR A 537 -7.68 -37.55 -18.01
CA THR A 537 -6.34 -36.96 -18.01
C THR A 537 -5.71 -37.11 -19.40
N GLU A 538 -4.72 -36.28 -19.69
CA GLU A 538 -3.89 -36.34 -20.90
C GLU A 538 -2.43 -36.30 -20.47
N ASN A 539 -1.58 -37.15 -21.05
CA ASN A 539 -0.14 -37.13 -20.75
C ASN A 539 0.58 -36.22 -21.76
N SER A 540 1.31 -35.24 -21.26
CA SER A 540 2.34 -34.50 -22.00
C SER A 540 3.70 -35.20 -21.85
N ILE A 541 4.77 -34.59 -22.37
CA ILE A 541 6.12 -35.12 -22.10
C ILE A 541 6.49 -34.97 -20.62
N TRP A 542 5.90 -33.98 -19.94
CA TRP A 542 6.16 -33.63 -18.55
C TRP A 542 5.21 -34.35 -17.62
N ALA A 543 3.90 -34.22 -17.86
CA ALA A 543 2.91 -34.37 -16.83
C ALA A 543 1.67 -35.16 -17.28
N LYS A 544 0.96 -35.73 -16.33
CA LYS A 544 -0.41 -36.25 -16.46
C LYS A 544 -1.40 -35.17 -16.06
N VAL A 545 -1.89 -34.43 -17.05
CA VAL A 545 -2.69 -33.22 -16.80
C VAL A 545 -4.20 -33.54 -16.78
N PRO A 546 -4.96 -33.04 -15.78
CA PRO A 546 -6.43 -33.14 -15.78
C PRO A 546 -7.10 -32.35 -16.91
N LEU A 547 -8.11 -32.95 -17.57
CA LEU A 547 -8.88 -32.30 -18.64
C LEU A 547 -10.17 -31.62 -18.16
N ALA A 548 -10.49 -31.74 -16.86
CA ALA A 548 -11.66 -31.10 -16.27
C ALA A 548 -11.38 -29.61 -16.00
N GLN A 549 -12.42 -28.79 -15.89
CA GLN A 549 -12.26 -27.44 -15.38
C GLN A 549 -12.17 -27.47 -13.85
N GLN A 550 -11.18 -26.80 -13.28
CA GLN A 550 -11.08 -26.62 -11.84
C GLN A 550 -12.20 -25.68 -11.36
N VAL A 551 -13.02 -26.15 -10.41
CA VAL A 551 -14.12 -25.35 -9.84
C VAL A 551 -13.70 -24.70 -8.52
N ILE A 552 -12.93 -25.42 -7.71
CA ILE A 552 -12.38 -24.98 -6.44
C ILE A 552 -10.91 -25.41 -6.35
N ASN A 553 -10.08 -24.62 -5.69
CA ASN A 553 -8.68 -24.97 -5.42
C ASN A 553 -8.55 -25.57 -4.02
N ALA A 554 -8.95 -26.84 -3.88
CA ALA A 554 -8.92 -27.58 -2.62
C ALA A 554 -8.90 -29.09 -2.87
N PHE A 555 -8.21 -29.83 -2.01
CA PHE A 555 -8.23 -31.30 -1.99
C PHE A 555 -9.59 -31.85 -1.56
N ASP A 556 -9.82 -33.12 -1.88
CA ASP A 556 -10.90 -33.90 -1.28
C ASP A 556 -10.68 -34.05 0.24
N ALA A 557 -11.76 -34.18 1.01
CA ALA A 557 -11.70 -34.41 2.44
C ALA A 557 -11.24 -35.84 2.80
N ASP A 558 -11.31 -36.77 1.84
CA ASP A 558 -10.84 -38.14 1.98
C ASP A 558 -9.30 -38.22 1.94
N PRO A 559 -8.63 -38.67 3.03
CA PRO A 559 -7.17 -38.82 3.08
C PRO A 559 -6.59 -39.68 1.95
N VAL A 560 -7.29 -40.74 1.55
CA VAL A 560 -6.80 -41.66 0.51
C VAL A 560 -6.87 -41.01 -0.87
N ALA A 561 -7.90 -40.21 -1.11
CA ALA A 561 -8.00 -39.43 -2.34
C ALA A 561 -6.92 -38.36 -2.41
N ARG A 562 -6.58 -37.75 -1.27
CA ARG A 562 -5.52 -36.74 -1.19
C ARG A 562 -4.14 -37.32 -1.47
N GLU A 563 -3.81 -38.48 -0.91
CA GLU A 563 -2.53 -39.18 -1.17
C GLU A 563 -2.34 -39.50 -2.66
N GLN A 564 -3.42 -39.77 -3.40
CA GLN A 564 -3.36 -40.00 -4.86
C GLN A 564 -3.36 -38.72 -5.70
N GLN A 565 -3.63 -37.56 -5.10
CA GLN A 565 -3.69 -36.26 -5.77
C GLN A 565 -2.43 -35.43 -5.51
N ASP A 566 -1.85 -35.54 -4.31
CA ASP A 566 -0.65 -34.85 -3.82
C ASP A 566 0.62 -35.55 -4.35
N VAL A 567 0.81 -35.44 -5.67
CA VAL A 567 1.86 -36.13 -6.45
C VAL A 567 2.71 -35.14 -7.27
N GLY A 568 2.67 -33.85 -6.93
CA GLY A 568 3.46 -32.83 -7.59
C GLY A 568 2.92 -32.37 -8.94
N LEU A 569 3.65 -31.43 -9.55
CA LEU A 569 3.26 -30.75 -10.80
C LEU A 569 3.25 -31.67 -12.03
N ASP A 570 3.94 -32.81 -11.98
CA ASP A 570 3.92 -33.77 -13.08
C ASP A 570 2.72 -34.72 -13.02
N GLY A 571 1.97 -34.77 -11.92
CA GLY A 571 0.79 -35.62 -11.79
C GLY A 571 1.07 -37.11 -11.76
N PHE A 572 2.32 -37.52 -11.49
CA PHE A 572 2.73 -38.90 -11.36
C PHE A 572 3.26 -39.15 -9.96
N ASP A 573 2.93 -40.29 -9.37
CA ASP A 573 3.68 -40.77 -8.22
C ASP A 573 5.06 -41.29 -8.67
N ASN A 574 5.97 -41.46 -7.72
CA ASN A 574 7.29 -42.06 -7.95
C ASN A 574 7.27 -43.36 -8.79
N GLU A 575 6.18 -44.16 -8.73
CA GLU A 575 6.01 -45.35 -9.59
C GLU A 575 5.67 -44.98 -11.04
N GLY A 576 4.68 -44.10 -11.24
CA GLY A 576 4.33 -43.54 -12.54
C GLY A 576 5.50 -42.80 -13.20
N GLU A 577 6.29 -42.05 -12.45
CA GLU A 577 7.48 -41.36 -12.95
C GLU A 577 8.51 -42.33 -13.52
N ARG A 578 8.77 -43.45 -12.83
CA ARG A 578 9.71 -44.50 -13.32
C ARG A 578 9.25 -45.08 -14.65
N GLU A 579 7.94 -45.20 -14.86
CA GLU A 579 7.38 -45.69 -16.12
C GLU A 579 7.43 -44.62 -17.22
N HIS A 580 7.02 -43.39 -16.91
CA HIS A 580 6.91 -42.29 -17.86
C HIS A 580 8.29 -41.78 -18.32
N PHE A 581 9.24 -41.63 -17.38
CA PHE A 581 10.62 -41.17 -17.66
C PHE A 581 11.61 -42.32 -17.85
N LYS A 582 11.13 -43.55 -18.10
CA LYS A 582 11.96 -44.75 -18.24
C LYS A 582 13.16 -44.60 -19.17
N THR A 583 12.97 -43.95 -20.32
CA THR A 583 14.05 -43.74 -21.30
C THR A 583 15.20 -42.92 -20.73
N TRP A 584 14.88 -41.86 -19.99
CA TRP A 584 15.89 -41.05 -19.31
C TRP A 584 16.54 -41.84 -18.17
N LEU A 585 15.73 -42.52 -17.36
CA LEU A 585 16.21 -43.32 -16.24
C LEU A 585 17.20 -44.41 -16.70
N ASP A 586 16.87 -45.16 -17.75
CA ASP A 586 17.73 -46.20 -18.31
C ASP A 586 19.11 -45.64 -18.74
N ASN A 587 19.16 -44.44 -19.33
CA ASN A 587 20.42 -43.77 -19.71
C ASN A 587 21.26 -43.38 -18.49
N VAL A 588 20.62 -42.85 -17.45
CA VAL A 588 21.28 -42.48 -16.19
C VAL A 588 21.82 -43.73 -15.49
N GLN A 589 21.00 -44.77 -15.40
CA GLN A 589 21.35 -46.06 -14.78
C GLN A 589 22.50 -46.77 -15.52
N ALA A 590 22.61 -46.59 -16.83
CA ALA A 590 23.70 -47.14 -17.63
C ALA A 590 25.03 -46.40 -17.48
N SER A 591 24.99 -45.11 -17.12
CA SER A 591 26.17 -44.23 -17.11
C SER A 591 26.76 -44.01 -15.71
N ILE A 592 25.92 -43.88 -14.69
CA ILE A 592 26.35 -43.66 -13.31
C ILE A 592 26.82 -44.97 -12.70
N THR A 593 28.04 -45.01 -12.17
CA THR A 593 28.64 -46.23 -11.60
C THR A 593 28.38 -46.43 -10.11
N ASN A 594 27.87 -45.41 -9.40
CA ASN A 594 27.60 -45.48 -7.96
C ASN A 594 26.16 -45.99 -7.70
N ASP A 595 26.04 -47.18 -7.08
CA ASP A 595 24.76 -47.84 -6.83
C ASP A 595 23.83 -47.08 -5.87
N GLU A 596 24.37 -46.34 -4.89
CA GLU A 596 23.57 -45.52 -3.97
C GLU A 596 22.90 -44.35 -4.73
N ILE A 597 23.67 -43.69 -5.60
CA ILE A 597 23.16 -42.59 -6.44
C ILE A 597 22.13 -43.10 -7.44
N ARG A 598 22.40 -44.25 -8.07
CA ARG A 598 21.44 -44.92 -8.96
C ARG A 598 20.12 -45.23 -8.26
N THR A 599 20.19 -45.76 -7.04
CA THR A 599 19.01 -46.08 -6.25
C THR A 599 18.24 -44.82 -5.86
N ARG A 600 18.95 -43.76 -5.45
CA ARG A 600 18.32 -42.46 -5.13
C ARG A 600 17.55 -41.88 -6.30
N ILE A 601 18.17 -41.80 -7.49
CA ILE A 601 17.53 -41.28 -8.70
C ILE A 601 16.38 -42.18 -9.18
N GLN A 602 16.48 -43.50 -8.95
CA GLN A 602 15.40 -44.42 -9.29
C GLN A 602 14.19 -44.29 -8.35
N ASN A 603 14.42 -43.96 -7.09
CA ASN A 603 13.35 -43.79 -6.11
C ASN A 603 12.55 -42.51 -6.35
N ASP A 604 13.23 -41.44 -6.78
CA ASP A 604 12.67 -40.11 -7.07
C ASP A 604 13.23 -39.57 -8.40
N PRO A 605 12.68 -40.02 -9.55
CA PRO A 605 13.11 -39.56 -10.87
C PRO A 605 12.93 -38.06 -11.11
N ALA A 606 11.78 -37.48 -10.74
CA ALA A 606 11.46 -36.07 -10.93
C ALA A 606 12.18 -35.15 -9.93
N ASN A 607 12.68 -35.69 -8.81
CA ASN A 607 13.34 -34.95 -7.73
C ASN A 607 12.40 -33.92 -7.07
N ASP A 608 11.14 -34.29 -6.87
CA ASP A 608 10.07 -33.43 -6.36
C ASP A 608 9.37 -33.99 -5.10
N ASP A 609 9.95 -35.01 -4.46
CA ASP A 609 9.50 -35.54 -3.16
C ASP A 609 9.70 -34.53 -2.03
N PHE A 610 8.64 -34.24 -1.28
CA PHE A 610 8.67 -33.39 -0.09
C PHE A 610 9.24 -34.11 1.13
N VAL A 611 10.12 -33.44 1.86
CA VAL A 611 10.58 -33.88 3.19
C VAL A 611 10.44 -32.73 4.17
N GLY A 612 9.61 -32.90 5.19
CA GLY A 612 9.39 -31.88 6.19
C GLY A 612 10.57 -31.73 7.16
N PHE A 613 10.84 -30.53 7.65
CA PHE A 613 12.04 -30.25 8.45
C PHE A 613 12.09 -30.97 9.82
N LEU A 614 10.95 -31.53 10.28
CA LEU A 614 10.83 -32.38 11.49
C LEU A 614 10.82 -33.87 11.17
N ASP A 615 11.10 -34.26 9.94
CA ASP A 615 11.04 -35.66 9.52
C ASP A 615 11.96 -36.55 10.39
N PRO A 616 11.48 -37.72 10.87
CA PRO A 616 12.28 -38.63 11.69
C PRO A 616 13.53 -39.20 11.01
N SER A 617 13.64 -39.08 9.68
CA SER A 617 14.84 -39.49 8.93
C SER A 617 16.06 -38.62 9.22
N PHE A 618 15.88 -37.40 9.73
CA PHE A 618 16.97 -36.51 10.08
C PHE A 618 17.51 -36.76 11.50
N GLU A 619 18.82 -36.88 11.62
CA GLU A 619 19.52 -36.98 12.91
C GLU A 619 19.31 -35.71 13.77
N ALA A 620 19.29 -35.84 15.10
CA ALA A 620 18.94 -34.73 16.00
C ALA A 620 19.85 -33.49 15.83
N ASP A 621 21.11 -33.67 15.45
CA ASP A 621 22.12 -32.64 15.19
C ASP A 621 22.34 -32.35 13.69
N GLU A 622 21.47 -32.86 12.81
CA GLU A 622 21.51 -32.58 11.37
C GLU A 622 21.39 -31.08 11.09
N ASN A 623 22.23 -30.57 10.18
CA ASN A 623 22.30 -29.17 9.83
C ASN A 623 20.92 -28.64 9.35
N LEU A 624 20.48 -27.49 9.87
CA LEU A 624 19.18 -26.92 9.50
C LEU A 624 19.01 -26.72 7.99
N GLN A 625 20.05 -26.30 7.27
CA GLN A 625 19.98 -26.13 5.81
C GLN A 625 19.70 -27.46 5.10
N VAL A 626 20.19 -28.58 5.64
CA VAL A 626 19.91 -29.92 5.12
C VAL A 626 18.45 -30.30 5.39
N ARG A 627 17.91 -29.98 6.57
CA ARG A 627 16.50 -30.24 6.91
C ARG A 627 15.49 -29.52 6.01
N TYR A 628 15.83 -28.32 5.54
CA TYR A 628 14.97 -27.56 4.62
C TYR A 628 15.23 -27.86 3.14
N ARG A 629 16.15 -28.78 2.82
CA ARG A 629 16.64 -28.99 1.46
C ARG A 629 15.62 -29.54 0.47
N ASN A 630 14.58 -30.23 0.95
CA ASN A 630 13.46 -30.74 0.15
C ASN A 630 12.11 -30.23 0.68
N PHE A 631 12.10 -29.12 1.43
CA PHE A 631 10.89 -28.61 2.07
C PHE A 631 9.95 -27.89 1.09
N ASN A 632 10.45 -27.48 -0.07
CA ASN A 632 9.68 -26.76 -1.08
C ASN A 632 9.16 -27.63 -2.22
N ASN A 633 9.49 -28.91 -2.19
CA ASN A 633 9.06 -29.91 -3.15
C ASN A 633 7.55 -30.17 -3.04
N THR A 634 6.94 -30.64 -4.11
CA THR A 634 5.48 -30.66 -4.29
C THR A 634 4.85 -31.99 -3.94
N GLN A 635 5.46 -33.12 -4.31
CA GLN A 635 4.91 -34.45 -4.04
C GLN A 635 4.88 -34.75 -2.53
N GLY A 636 3.69 -34.90 -1.97
CA GLY A 636 3.48 -35.21 -0.56
C GLY A 636 3.60 -34.01 0.38
N ASN A 637 3.60 -32.78 -0.15
CA ASN A 637 3.79 -31.57 0.65
C ASN A 637 2.57 -31.19 1.48
N SER A 638 1.44 -31.85 1.22
CA SER A 638 0.15 -31.50 1.76
C SER A 638 -0.45 -32.60 2.65
N GLN A 639 0.28 -33.67 2.97
CA GLN A 639 -0.25 -34.83 3.68
C GLN A 639 -1.07 -34.52 4.96
N PRO A 640 -2.14 -35.30 5.24
CA PRO A 640 -2.98 -35.09 6.42
C PRO A 640 -2.22 -35.36 7.74
N SER A 641 -2.53 -34.58 8.78
CA SER A 641 -1.83 -34.69 10.07
C SER A 641 -2.01 -36.06 10.73
N THR A 642 -0.90 -36.70 11.10
CA THR A 642 -0.85 -38.00 11.79
C THR A 642 -0.83 -37.88 13.33
N GLY A 643 -1.07 -36.68 13.88
CA GLY A 643 -1.41 -36.47 15.30
C GLY A 643 -0.25 -36.22 16.27
N GLN A 644 1.02 -36.27 15.85
CA GLN A 644 2.17 -35.86 16.69
C GLN A 644 2.82 -34.55 16.23
N PHE A 645 3.01 -34.35 14.93
CA PHE A 645 3.49 -33.10 14.34
C PHE A 645 2.82 -32.91 12.97
N LEU A 646 2.65 -31.65 12.53
CA LEU A 646 2.26 -31.34 11.16
C LEU A 646 3.53 -31.42 10.30
N ASN A 647 3.63 -32.46 9.48
CA ASN A 647 4.74 -32.65 8.53
C ASN A 647 4.28 -32.31 7.10
N SER A 648 3.65 -31.14 6.94
CA SER A 648 3.10 -30.63 5.67
C SER A 648 3.44 -29.16 5.54
N SER A 649 3.80 -28.69 4.35
CA SER A 649 4.08 -27.27 4.08
C SER A 649 2.81 -26.48 3.76
N THR A 650 1.82 -27.13 3.16
CA THR A 650 0.58 -26.49 2.68
C THR A 650 -0.64 -27.40 2.89
N ASN A 651 -1.83 -26.83 2.77
CA ASN A 651 -3.09 -27.58 2.64
C ASN A 651 -3.82 -27.31 1.32
N ILE A 652 -3.19 -26.54 0.44
CA ILE A 652 -3.69 -26.12 -0.87
C ILE A 652 -3.01 -27.00 -1.92
N PRO A 653 -3.75 -27.55 -2.90
CA PRO A 653 -3.17 -28.29 -4.02
C PRO A 653 -2.21 -27.46 -4.83
N ASP A 654 -1.13 -28.08 -5.32
CA ASP A 654 -0.23 -27.43 -6.25
C ASP A 654 -0.87 -27.33 -7.63
N ALA A 655 -0.71 -26.15 -8.26
CA ALA A 655 -1.30 -25.83 -9.55
C ALA A 655 -0.48 -24.76 -10.28
N GLU A 656 -0.52 -24.79 -11.61
CA GLU A 656 0.07 -23.78 -12.48
C GLU A 656 -0.92 -22.61 -12.70
N ASP A 657 -1.36 -22.03 -11.58
CA ASP A 657 -2.28 -20.90 -11.47
C ASP A 657 -1.92 -20.13 -10.18
N ILE A 658 -0.95 -19.23 -10.28
CA ILE A 658 -0.26 -18.62 -9.14
C ILE A 658 -1.01 -17.37 -8.66
N ASP A 659 -1.65 -16.64 -9.57
CA ASP A 659 -2.50 -15.49 -9.24
C ASP A 659 -3.97 -15.87 -8.93
N ASN A 660 -4.34 -17.15 -9.07
CA ASN A 660 -5.68 -17.71 -8.82
C ASN A 660 -6.77 -17.07 -9.70
N ASP A 661 -6.45 -16.74 -10.96
CA ASP A 661 -7.40 -16.19 -11.94
C ASP A 661 -8.15 -17.27 -12.76
N TYR A 662 -7.89 -18.55 -12.47
CA TYR A 662 -8.45 -19.72 -13.15
C TYR A 662 -8.01 -19.90 -14.61
N THR A 663 -6.95 -19.22 -15.02
CA THR A 663 -6.33 -19.37 -16.33
C THR A 663 -4.86 -19.78 -16.20
N LEU A 664 -4.21 -20.05 -17.33
CA LEU A 664 -2.76 -20.25 -17.39
C LEU A 664 -2.19 -19.09 -18.19
N ASN A 665 -1.35 -18.27 -17.56
CA ASN A 665 -0.66 -17.21 -18.26
C ASN A 665 0.72 -17.68 -18.74
N GLU A 666 0.92 -17.75 -20.05
CA GLU A 666 2.22 -18.13 -20.66
C GLU A 666 3.04 -16.90 -21.12
N THR A 667 2.55 -15.69 -20.85
CA THR A 667 3.15 -14.46 -21.38
C THR A 667 4.36 -14.04 -20.54
N GLU A 668 5.52 -13.97 -21.18
CA GLU A 668 6.74 -13.40 -20.61
C GLU A 668 6.93 -11.96 -21.11
N SER A 669 6.71 -10.98 -20.23
CA SER A 669 6.91 -9.55 -20.51
C SER A 669 7.22 -8.81 -19.21
N TYR A 670 8.49 -8.53 -18.97
CA TYR A 670 8.97 -8.09 -17.65
C TYR A 670 10.26 -7.26 -17.73
N PHE A 671 10.54 -6.51 -16.67
CA PHE A 671 11.82 -5.85 -16.46
C PHE A 671 12.73 -6.72 -15.61
N ARG A 672 13.96 -6.93 -16.06
CA ARG A 672 15.01 -7.67 -15.34
C ARG A 672 15.99 -6.73 -14.66
N TYR A 673 16.28 -7.00 -13.39
CA TYR A 673 17.29 -6.34 -12.58
C TYR A 673 18.37 -7.36 -12.20
N THR A 674 19.64 -7.08 -12.53
CA THR A 674 20.77 -8.00 -12.28
C THR A 674 21.69 -7.45 -11.19
N ILE A 675 21.81 -8.20 -10.09
CA ILE A 675 22.58 -7.85 -8.90
C ILE A 675 23.76 -8.83 -8.77
N PRO A 676 24.98 -8.45 -9.17
CA PRO A 676 26.15 -9.28 -8.95
C PRO A 676 26.52 -9.39 -7.48
N ILE A 677 26.86 -10.60 -7.07
CA ILE A 677 27.25 -10.97 -5.71
C ILE A 677 28.71 -11.43 -5.77
N GLN A 678 29.62 -10.56 -5.32
CA GLN A 678 31.06 -10.80 -5.35
C GLN A 678 31.69 -10.48 -4.01
N ALA A 679 32.74 -11.21 -3.63
CA ALA A 679 33.47 -10.97 -2.39
C ALA A 679 34.52 -9.87 -2.56
N ASP A 680 34.74 -9.08 -1.50
CA ASP A 680 35.82 -8.09 -1.42
C ASP A 680 36.98 -8.66 -0.60
N GLY A 681 37.78 -9.52 -1.23
CA GLY A 681 38.87 -10.22 -0.56
C GLY A 681 38.38 -11.35 0.34
N THR A 682 38.94 -11.48 1.54
CA THR A 682 38.74 -12.65 2.42
C THR A 682 38.15 -12.31 3.79
N ASP A 683 37.75 -11.06 4.04
CA ASP A 683 37.16 -10.63 5.32
C ASP A 683 35.65 -10.94 5.42
N GLY A 684 35.10 -11.61 4.41
CA GLY A 684 33.68 -11.95 4.30
C GLY A 684 32.80 -10.79 3.85
N SER A 685 33.36 -9.67 3.41
CA SER A 685 32.59 -8.53 2.89
C SER A 685 32.25 -8.69 1.39
N MET A 686 31.19 -8.01 0.95
CA MET A 686 30.80 -7.94 -0.45
C MET A 686 31.50 -6.77 -1.15
N LYS A 687 31.98 -7.01 -2.37
CA LYS A 687 32.57 -5.97 -3.21
C LYS A 687 31.49 -5.02 -3.69
N ARG A 688 31.63 -3.74 -3.38
CA ARG A 688 30.61 -2.72 -3.68
C ARG A 688 30.77 -2.08 -5.05
N ASP A 689 31.99 -2.01 -5.58
CA ASP A 689 32.29 -1.40 -6.87
C ASP A 689 32.38 -2.49 -7.95
N VAL A 690 31.22 -3.02 -8.33
CA VAL A 690 31.08 -4.10 -9.30
C VAL A 690 30.12 -3.64 -10.39
N THR A 691 30.61 -3.67 -11.62
CA THR A 691 29.81 -3.39 -12.81
C THR A 691 29.27 -4.71 -13.37
N ASN A 692 27.95 -4.81 -13.54
CA ASN A 692 27.33 -5.98 -14.17
C ASN A 692 27.49 -5.96 -15.70
N SER A 693 27.01 -6.99 -16.39
CA SER A 693 27.06 -7.13 -17.85
C SER A 693 26.34 -6.01 -18.63
N SER A 694 25.46 -5.25 -17.96
CA SER A 694 24.73 -4.11 -18.51
C SER A 694 25.39 -2.76 -18.16
N ASN A 695 26.66 -2.75 -17.72
CA ASN A 695 27.40 -1.56 -17.28
C ASN A 695 26.84 -0.85 -16.04
N ILE A 696 26.06 -1.55 -15.21
CA ILE A 696 25.44 -1.00 -14.00
C ILE A 696 26.33 -1.28 -12.79
N ASN A 697 26.68 -0.25 -12.03
CA ASN A 697 27.49 -0.38 -10.82
C ASN A 697 26.62 -0.63 -9.58
N ILE A 698 26.81 -1.75 -8.87
CA ILE A 698 25.97 -2.08 -7.70
C ILE A 698 26.13 -1.13 -6.53
N LYS A 699 27.20 -0.34 -6.48
CA LYS A 699 27.43 0.65 -5.43
C LYS A 699 26.24 1.58 -5.27
N GLN A 700 25.53 1.87 -6.37
CA GLN A 700 24.37 2.74 -6.36
C GLN A 700 23.14 2.12 -5.67
N PHE A 701 23.07 0.79 -5.58
CA PHE A 701 21.98 0.08 -4.89
C PHE A 701 22.26 -0.12 -3.40
N ILE A 702 23.53 -0.15 -2.99
CA ILE A 702 23.92 -0.37 -1.59
C ILE A 702 23.89 0.96 -0.83
N THR A 703 22.82 1.17 -0.06
CA THR A 703 22.55 2.42 0.66
C THR A 703 23.06 2.42 2.10
N ASP A 704 23.21 1.26 2.73
CA ASP A 704 23.73 1.11 4.09
C ASP A 704 24.51 -0.21 4.26
N GLU A 705 25.44 -0.24 5.21
CA GLU A 705 26.23 -1.41 5.60
C GLU A 705 26.31 -1.47 7.13
N ARG A 706 26.00 -2.63 7.71
CA ARG A 706 26.07 -2.85 9.16
C ARG A 706 27.02 -3.99 9.48
N ARG A 707 28.09 -3.68 10.22
CA ARG A 707 29.00 -4.67 10.81
C ARG A 707 28.67 -4.85 12.28
N VAL A 708 28.38 -6.09 12.66
CA VAL A 708 27.93 -6.46 14.00
C VAL A 708 29.09 -7.13 14.74
N GLU A 709 29.15 -6.98 16.07
CA GLU A 709 30.22 -7.57 16.90
C GLU A 709 30.33 -9.09 16.78
N ASN A 710 29.23 -9.79 16.42
CA ASN A 710 29.22 -11.24 16.18
C ASN A 710 29.82 -11.65 14.82
N GLY A 711 30.37 -10.71 14.05
CA GLY A 711 31.00 -10.96 12.75
C GLY A 711 30.05 -10.88 11.56
N ARG A 712 28.73 -10.70 11.76
CA ARG A 712 27.79 -10.53 10.65
C ARG A 712 27.94 -9.18 9.97
N ILE A 713 27.76 -9.20 8.65
CA ILE A 713 27.78 -8.01 7.80
C ILE A 713 26.48 -7.99 6.99
N TRP A 714 25.68 -6.94 7.18
CA TRP A 714 24.42 -6.73 6.47
C TRP A 714 24.54 -5.57 5.48
N TYR A 715 23.98 -5.75 4.29
CA TYR A 715 23.93 -4.74 3.24
C TYR A 715 22.48 -4.39 2.93
N ARG A 716 22.14 -3.09 2.97
CA ARG A 716 20.82 -2.60 2.53
C ARG A 716 20.87 -2.28 1.05
N PHE A 717 20.12 -3.05 0.26
CA PHE A 717 19.86 -2.79 -1.14
C PHE A 717 18.58 -1.98 -1.31
N SER A 718 18.63 -0.98 -2.16
CA SER A 718 17.47 -0.21 -2.63
C SER A 718 17.61 -0.09 -4.15
N ILE A 719 16.71 -0.76 -4.87
CA ILE A 719 16.77 -0.90 -6.33
C ILE A 719 15.63 -0.05 -6.91
N PRO A 720 15.93 1.06 -7.61
CA PRO A 720 14.90 1.87 -8.25
C PRO A 720 14.23 1.10 -9.39
N LEU A 721 12.91 1.09 -9.44
CA LEU A 721 12.18 0.34 -10.46
C LEU A 721 12.02 1.13 -11.77
N ASN A 722 12.02 2.45 -11.67
CA ASN A 722 11.69 3.35 -12.77
C ASN A 722 12.89 3.83 -13.61
N ASP A 723 14.12 3.54 -13.18
CA ASP A 723 15.31 3.98 -13.91
C ASP A 723 15.56 3.06 -15.13
N PRO A 724 15.51 3.60 -16.37
CA PRO A 724 15.71 2.81 -17.58
C PRO A 724 17.15 2.32 -17.76
N ASN A 725 18.14 2.92 -17.10
CA ASN A 725 19.55 2.55 -17.25
C ASN A 725 19.90 1.26 -16.49
N ILE A 726 19.05 0.84 -15.57
CA ILE A 726 19.35 -0.28 -14.66
C ILE A 726 18.51 -1.54 -14.88
N ARG A 727 17.58 -1.49 -15.84
CA ARG A 727 16.65 -2.56 -16.13
C ARG A 727 16.71 -2.95 -17.60
N THR A 728 16.61 -4.25 -17.87
CA THR A 728 16.47 -4.78 -19.23
C THR A 728 14.99 -5.09 -19.48
N SER A 729 14.43 -4.57 -20.56
CA SER A 729 13.07 -4.91 -21.00
C SER A 729 13.09 -6.25 -21.74
N VAL A 730 12.17 -7.14 -21.38
CA VAL A 730 11.94 -8.43 -22.05
C VAL A 730 10.47 -8.50 -22.47
N GLY A 731 10.18 -9.08 -23.64
CA GLY A 731 8.80 -9.30 -24.08
C GLY A 731 8.01 -8.03 -24.37
N GLY A 732 8.70 -6.94 -24.73
CA GLY A 732 8.09 -5.68 -25.17
C GLY A 732 7.43 -4.84 -24.07
N ILE A 733 7.71 -5.10 -22.79
CA ILE A 733 7.21 -4.28 -21.68
C ILE A 733 7.72 -2.84 -21.80
N GLN A 734 6.83 -1.86 -21.60
CA GLN A 734 7.13 -0.44 -21.71
C GLN A 734 7.12 0.29 -20.36
N ASP A 735 6.31 -0.18 -19.41
CA ASP A 735 6.07 0.47 -18.13
C ASP A 735 5.63 -0.53 -17.05
N LEU A 736 5.47 -0.04 -15.81
CA LEU A 736 5.13 -0.83 -14.65
C LEU A 736 3.63 -0.70 -14.27
N ARG A 737 2.74 -0.48 -15.25
CA ARG A 737 1.29 -0.37 -14.99
C ARG A 737 0.60 -1.72 -14.83
N SER A 738 1.22 -2.80 -15.31
CA SER A 738 0.69 -4.17 -15.25
C SER A 738 1.79 -5.16 -14.85
N VAL A 739 2.17 -5.12 -13.57
CA VAL A 739 3.15 -6.03 -12.95
C VAL A 739 2.39 -7.07 -12.13
N ARG A 740 2.21 -8.28 -12.65
CA ARG A 740 1.45 -9.33 -11.97
C ARG A 740 2.31 -10.23 -11.09
N PHE A 741 3.56 -10.44 -11.49
CA PHE A 741 4.45 -11.41 -10.86
C PHE A 741 5.82 -10.79 -10.58
N ILE A 742 6.49 -11.37 -9.59
CA ILE A 742 7.91 -11.21 -9.34
C ILE A 742 8.57 -12.59 -9.40
N ARG A 743 9.69 -12.71 -10.13
CA ARG A 743 10.53 -13.92 -10.18
C ARG A 743 11.93 -13.57 -9.71
N MET A 744 12.48 -14.37 -8.82
CA MET A 744 13.86 -14.28 -8.34
C MET A 744 14.62 -15.53 -8.74
N PHE A 745 15.82 -15.39 -9.29
CA PHE A 745 16.65 -16.54 -9.61
C PHE A 745 18.14 -16.27 -9.45
N LEU A 746 18.90 -17.35 -9.28
CA LEU A 746 20.34 -17.35 -9.07
C LEU A 746 21.02 -18.09 -10.22
N LYS A 747 22.14 -17.55 -10.70
CA LYS A 747 22.96 -18.14 -11.76
C LYS A 747 24.44 -17.75 -11.57
N ASP A 748 25.34 -18.46 -12.23
CA ASP A 748 26.78 -18.21 -12.29
C ASP A 748 27.57 -18.59 -11.03
N PHE A 749 26.93 -19.25 -10.06
CA PHE A 749 27.58 -19.82 -8.89
C PHE A 749 28.17 -21.20 -9.19
N LYS A 750 29.35 -21.49 -8.64
CA LYS A 750 29.99 -22.82 -8.76
C LYS A 750 29.83 -23.69 -7.53
N GLU A 751 29.52 -23.07 -6.40
CA GLU A 751 29.31 -23.72 -5.10
C GLU A 751 28.01 -23.27 -4.45
N PRO A 752 27.49 -24.06 -3.49
CA PRO A 752 26.31 -23.67 -2.74
C PRO A 752 26.44 -22.32 -2.05
N VAL A 753 25.37 -21.52 -2.12
CA VAL A 753 25.30 -20.17 -1.54
C VAL A 753 23.99 -19.97 -0.80
N THR A 754 24.05 -19.26 0.33
CA THR A 754 22.86 -18.86 1.11
C THR A 754 22.68 -17.34 1.05
N LEU A 755 21.57 -16.88 0.50
CA LEU A 755 21.14 -15.49 0.54
C LEU A 755 20.07 -15.34 1.62
N ARG A 756 20.42 -14.64 2.69
CA ARG A 756 19.53 -14.45 3.85
C ARG A 756 19.01 -13.01 3.88
N PHE A 757 17.70 -12.86 3.73
CA PHE A 757 17.01 -11.57 3.64
C PHE A 757 16.35 -11.20 4.98
N GLY A 758 16.94 -10.24 5.71
CA GLY A 758 16.41 -9.74 6.98
C GLY A 758 15.11 -8.93 6.81
N GLN A 759 14.97 -8.31 5.65
CA GLN A 759 13.78 -7.59 5.18
C GLN A 759 13.78 -7.72 3.65
N PHE A 760 12.61 -7.84 3.03
CA PHE A 760 12.50 -7.83 1.57
C PHE A 760 11.11 -7.33 1.17
N GLU A 761 11.06 -6.13 0.59
CA GLU A 761 9.81 -5.38 0.49
C GLU A 761 9.75 -4.55 -0.80
N LEU A 762 8.53 -4.32 -1.29
CA LEU A 762 8.25 -3.26 -2.25
C LEU A 762 7.94 -1.97 -1.47
N VAL A 763 8.72 -0.93 -1.71
CA VAL A 763 8.55 0.36 -1.03
C VAL A 763 7.84 1.34 -1.96
N ARG A 764 6.75 1.90 -1.44
CA ARG A 764 6.00 2.98 -2.08
C ARG A 764 6.13 4.28 -1.30
N ASN A 765 6.06 5.38 -2.03
CA ASN A 765 6.15 6.73 -1.48
C ASN A 765 4.84 7.50 -1.72
N GLN A 766 4.46 8.38 -0.79
CA GLN A 766 3.37 9.34 -1.00
C GLN A 766 3.79 10.49 -1.92
N TRP A 767 5.08 10.84 -1.88
CA TRP A 767 5.70 11.84 -2.72
C TRP A 767 6.11 11.24 -4.05
N ARG A 768 5.98 12.03 -5.13
CA ARG A 768 6.33 11.63 -6.49
C ARG A 768 7.38 12.58 -7.05
N VAL A 769 8.30 12.04 -7.83
CA VAL A 769 9.26 12.85 -8.59
C VAL A 769 8.51 13.65 -9.64
N TYR A 770 8.66 14.97 -9.63
CA TYR A 770 8.19 15.83 -10.69
C TYR A 770 9.16 15.74 -11.88
N ARG A 771 8.71 15.14 -13.00
CA ARG A 771 9.57 14.82 -14.15
C ARG A 771 9.58 15.89 -15.25
N GLN A 772 8.75 16.91 -15.15
CA GLN A 772 8.70 17.97 -16.16
C GLN A 772 9.81 18.99 -15.94
N ASP A 773 10.20 19.68 -17.00
CA ASP A 773 11.22 20.74 -16.93
C ASP A 773 10.73 21.90 -16.05
N LEU A 774 11.56 22.29 -15.06
CA LEU A 774 11.28 23.43 -14.18
C LEU A 774 11.55 24.78 -14.86
N SER A 775 12.31 24.80 -15.97
CA SER A 775 12.64 25.99 -16.74
C SER A 775 12.79 25.65 -18.22
N LYS A 776 12.33 26.54 -19.10
CA LYS A 776 12.47 26.41 -20.56
C LYS A 776 13.87 26.75 -21.08
N ASP A 777 14.71 27.37 -20.26
CA ASP A 777 16.01 27.93 -20.66
C ASP A 777 17.21 27.03 -20.28
N VAL A 778 16.96 25.88 -19.65
CA VAL A 778 18.02 24.94 -19.23
C VAL A 778 17.94 23.69 -20.11
N VAL A 779 19.06 23.32 -20.73
CA VAL A 779 19.19 22.05 -21.44
C VAL A 779 19.03 20.92 -20.42
N SER A 780 18.01 20.08 -20.57
CA SER A 780 17.82 18.92 -19.70
C SER A 780 18.96 17.92 -19.93
N ASP A 781 19.67 17.57 -18.86
CA ASP A 781 20.60 16.44 -18.89
C ASP A 781 19.77 15.16 -18.77
N GLN A 782 19.68 14.41 -19.86
CA GLN A 782 18.87 13.19 -19.92
C GLN A 782 19.42 12.03 -19.06
N ASN A 783 20.60 12.19 -18.46
CA ASN A 783 21.28 11.14 -17.68
C ASN A 783 21.31 11.41 -16.17
N THR A 784 20.42 12.23 -15.63
CA THR A 784 20.34 12.47 -14.18
C THR A 784 19.34 11.52 -13.54
N THR A 785 19.77 10.76 -12.52
CA THR A 785 18.89 9.95 -11.68
C THR A 785 18.39 10.77 -10.48
N ILE A 786 17.10 10.66 -10.16
CA ILE A 786 16.47 11.32 -9.01
C ILE A 786 15.71 10.25 -8.23
N ASP A 787 16.09 10.08 -6.97
CA ASP A 787 15.49 9.09 -6.06
C ASP A 787 14.88 9.79 -4.83
N ILE A 788 13.69 9.36 -4.41
CA ILE A 788 13.02 9.88 -3.20
C ILE A 788 12.95 8.78 -2.15
N ASN A 789 13.80 8.89 -1.13
CA ASN A 789 13.85 7.93 -0.03
C ASN A 789 13.42 8.59 1.28
N ALA A 790 12.67 7.87 2.11
CA ALA A 790 12.45 8.26 3.50
C ALA A 790 13.67 7.86 4.34
N VAL A 791 14.14 8.80 5.17
CA VAL A 791 15.30 8.60 6.05
C VAL A 791 14.85 8.77 7.49
N ASN A 792 15.08 7.76 8.30
CA ASN A 792 14.67 7.77 9.70
C ASN A 792 15.79 7.30 10.65
N ILE A 793 15.61 7.59 11.94
CA ILE A 793 16.63 7.25 12.96
C ILE A 793 16.67 5.76 13.29
N GLU A 794 15.62 4.99 13.02
CA GLU A 794 15.60 3.57 13.32
C GLU A 794 16.42 2.76 12.31
N GLU A 795 16.31 3.10 11.02
CA GLU A 795 16.91 2.38 9.92
C GLU A 795 18.20 3.03 9.40
N ASN A 796 18.27 4.36 9.35
CA ASN A 796 19.35 5.09 8.66
C ASN A 796 20.36 5.74 9.63
N SER A 797 20.38 5.31 10.88
CA SER A 797 21.28 5.82 11.93
C SER A 797 22.77 5.56 11.73
N SER A 798 23.15 4.70 10.78
CA SER A 798 24.55 4.49 10.38
C SER A 798 24.73 4.49 8.87
N ARG A 799 23.76 5.07 8.15
CA ARG A 799 23.82 5.29 6.70
C ARG A 799 25.14 5.97 6.33
N CYS A 800 25.73 5.54 5.22
CA CYS A 800 26.90 6.19 4.61
C CYS A 800 26.46 7.09 3.43
N PRO A 801 27.13 8.23 3.17
CA PRO A 801 28.30 8.76 3.88
C PRO A 801 27.96 9.56 5.16
N PHE A 802 26.70 9.89 5.38
CA PHE A 802 26.23 10.61 6.56
C PHE A 802 25.11 9.84 7.26
N ASN A 803 25.22 9.71 8.57
CA ASN A 803 24.20 9.07 9.39
C ASN A 803 23.06 10.03 9.68
N TYR A 804 21.84 9.50 9.77
CA TYR A 804 20.70 10.30 10.19
C TYR A 804 20.69 10.49 11.71
N ILE A 805 20.61 11.74 12.13
CA ILE A 805 20.36 12.15 13.52
C ILE A 805 19.11 13.01 13.55
N LEU A 806 18.39 12.99 14.66
CA LEU A 806 17.22 13.86 14.82
C LEU A 806 17.66 15.33 14.71
N PRO A 807 16.92 16.17 13.97
CA PRO A 807 17.17 17.59 13.92
C PRO A 807 17.19 18.20 15.34
N PRO A 808 18.01 19.23 15.60
CA PRO A 808 17.98 19.94 16.87
C PRO A 808 16.55 20.36 17.24
N GLY A 809 16.19 20.37 18.52
CA GLY A 809 14.86 20.80 18.98
C GLY A 809 13.70 19.83 18.73
N ILE A 810 13.84 18.86 17.80
CA ILE A 810 12.86 17.80 17.56
C ILE A 810 13.15 16.63 18.50
N ALA A 811 12.14 16.26 19.31
CA ALA A 811 12.21 15.10 20.18
C ALA A 811 11.62 13.86 19.48
N ARG A 812 12.19 12.68 19.75
CA ARG A 812 11.58 11.41 19.35
C ARG A 812 10.21 11.28 20.02
N GLU A 813 9.20 10.96 19.22
CA GLU A 813 7.85 10.84 19.71
C GLU A 813 7.71 9.65 20.68
N PRO A 814 7.19 9.87 21.90
CA PRO A 814 6.87 8.77 22.80
C PRO A 814 5.51 8.19 22.43
N SER A 815 5.49 6.99 21.85
CA SER A 815 4.24 6.23 21.72
C SER A 815 3.87 5.59 23.08
N ILE A 816 2.58 5.63 23.43
CA ILE A 816 2.07 4.87 24.58
C ILE A 816 1.93 3.41 24.14
N GLY A 817 2.98 2.61 24.36
CA GLY A 817 2.86 1.16 24.33
C GLY A 817 1.84 0.68 25.37
N ALA A 818 1.29 -0.52 25.17
CA ALA A 818 0.19 -1.11 25.95
C ALA A 818 0.55 -1.46 27.42
N LEU A 819 1.16 -0.55 28.19
CA LEU A 819 1.22 -0.60 29.64
C LEU A 819 1.25 0.83 30.21
N PRO A 820 0.22 1.28 30.94
CA PRO A 820 0.40 2.39 31.86
C PRO A 820 1.41 1.93 32.91
N ARG A 821 2.61 2.53 32.90
CA ARG A 821 3.51 2.44 34.04
C ARG A 821 2.78 3.03 35.25
N PHE A 822 2.14 2.18 36.05
CA PHE A 822 1.81 2.51 37.42
C PHE A 822 3.13 2.78 38.14
N LYS A 823 3.57 4.04 38.14
CA LYS A 823 4.53 4.51 39.14
C LYS A 823 3.84 4.30 40.48
N THR A 824 4.17 3.22 41.17
CA THR A 824 3.91 3.08 42.59
C THR A 824 4.61 4.26 43.27
N SER A 825 3.84 5.27 43.63
CA SER A 825 4.31 6.37 44.47
C SER A 825 4.86 5.76 45.75
N LYS A 826 6.13 6.03 46.06
CA LYS A 826 6.71 5.70 47.36
C LYS A 826 5.79 6.23 48.47
N PRO A 827 5.44 5.42 49.49
CA PRO A 827 4.63 5.90 50.59
C PRO A 827 5.42 6.96 51.36
N TYR A 828 4.88 8.18 51.42
CA TYR A 828 5.34 9.21 52.34
C TYR A 828 5.08 8.75 53.78
N PRO A 829 6.07 8.79 54.69
CA PRO A 829 5.83 8.48 56.09
C PRO A 829 5.11 9.66 56.74
N PHE A 830 3.82 9.51 56.99
CA PHE A 830 3.07 10.40 57.88
C PHE A 830 3.60 10.21 59.31
N LYS A 831 4.40 11.18 59.79
CA LYS A 831 4.63 11.37 61.22
C LYS A 831 3.42 12.09 61.80
N SER A 832 2.63 11.38 62.59
CA SER A 832 1.62 12.00 63.45
C SER A 832 2.32 12.89 64.48
N LYS A 833 2.06 14.19 64.44
CA LYS A 833 2.17 15.05 65.63
C LYS A 833 0.79 15.65 65.89
N THR A 834 0.16 15.11 66.93
CA THR A 834 -0.84 15.78 67.76
C THR A 834 -0.31 17.15 68.21
N TRP A 835 -1.02 18.22 67.90
CA TRP A 835 -1.86 19.04 68.81
C TRP A 835 -2.68 20.00 67.95
#